data_AF-A0A543I8T4-F1
#
_entry.id   AF-A0A543I8T4-F1
#
_cell.length_a   1.000
_cell.length_b   1.000
_cell.length_c   1.000
_cell.angle_alpha   90.00
_cell.angle_beta   90.00
_cell.angle_gamma   90.00
#
_symmetry.space_group_name_H-M   'P 1'
#
loop_
_entity.id
_entity.type
_entity.pdbx_description
1 polymer ?
#
loop_
_entity_poly.entity_id
_entity_poly.type
_entity_poly.pdbx_seq_one_letter_code
_entity_poly.pdbx_strand_id
1 'polypeptide(L)'
;MVRTLGELHELTGRELFCSDWVRLDAGDERAFAEASFLREDFLGAPPSNGDPYGDRLISGFLLLSMLVAFHKRELDLDLEGAYGLNYGVDKVRFLRPVLAGERVRLRARLVEAREKEPGRVRVLTRNVMEVEGAETPAMVADWISMFVTPEKEEPAMPETPGEHVVPRVGRVWGFLDHWASRTPDAPLDELDGTGRAPRTYRRAADDVARCAAALRASGVRAGDRVAVLTTPRPEFLTVFLALSRIGAVWVGLNPRYTRDELLHVVTDSEPVLLVSLAEHAGRSYAEDMAALREAAGSVRETVALTGSFPGAVPFEEFLARADASPLEEPPGGAGSDDDPGLIIYTSGTTGRPKGALISHRALAEGCRLQATRVYHSPSVSLANLPVGHVAGLMDVVSVPLAMGGAVCFMEDFDPAAIPGVIERAKVTLWGQIPTMFQLVMARPEAAEADLSSLEYIAWGGAPLPRELVAPLRATGARLISVYGLTESCVSVAYNEPDADEETLATTVGRPDPRLELRIVGEDGEPAAPGAPGEIQVRNPCLMSGYLGLPEATAEAFTEDGFLRTGDVGVERPDGTIMLVGRLKEMFKSGGYAVYPREIEMALEAHPGVAAAAVVAVPDPVFHEVGAAFVVPRPGSGAGAEELVRHCRDRLAGHKVPKHVEIVEGLPLLPTGKVDKAALRRAFTASP
;
A
#
# COMPACT_ATOMS: atom_id res chain seq x y z
N MET A 1 7.33 -8.08 26.50
CA MET A 1 6.29 -7.12 26.09
C MET A 1 5.05 -7.40 26.90
N VAL A 2 4.63 -6.43 27.70
CA VAL A 2 3.38 -6.47 28.47
C VAL A 2 2.42 -5.53 27.76
N ARG A 3 1.28 -6.03 27.29
CA ARG A 3 0.36 -5.33 26.39
C ARG A 3 -0.93 -4.90 27.08
N THR A 4 -1.27 -5.49 28.24
CA THR A 4 -2.48 -5.12 28.99
C THR A 4 -2.20 -4.77 30.45
N LEU A 5 -3.10 -3.98 31.06
CA LEU A 5 -3.08 -3.73 32.50
C LEU A 5 -3.26 -5.01 33.33
N GLY A 6 -3.94 -6.03 32.77
CA GLY A 6 -4.08 -7.35 33.39
C GLY A 6 -2.74 -8.07 33.53
N GLU A 7 -1.97 -8.11 32.45
CA GLU A 7 -0.62 -8.71 32.44
C GLU A 7 0.35 -7.96 33.35
N LEU A 8 0.25 -6.63 33.45
CA LEU A 8 1.02 -5.84 34.42
C LEU A 8 0.69 -6.21 35.86
N HIS A 9 -0.59 -6.45 36.19
CA HIS A 9 -0.97 -6.89 37.52
C HIS A 9 -0.39 -8.27 37.88
N GLU A 10 -0.37 -9.22 36.93
CA GLU A 10 0.21 -10.56 37.14
C GLU A 10 1.71 -10.55 37.42
N LEU A 11 2.40 -9.50 36.95
CA LEU A 11 3.82 -9.27 37.19
C LEU A 11 4.12 -8.55 38.51
N THR A 12 3.10 -8.08 39.24
CA THR A 12 3.29 -7.38 40.50
C THR A 12 4.01 -8.28 41.52
N GLY A 13 5.10 -7.78 42.10
CA GLY A 13 5.97 -8.53 43.00
C GLY A 13 7.06 -9.35 42.31
N ARG A 14 7.06 -9.46 40.97
CA ARG A 14 8.10 -10.16 40.21
C ARG A 14 9.27 -9.25 39.88
N GLU A 15 10.45 -9.85 39.82
CA GLU A 15 11.65 -9.21 39.29
C GLU A 15 11.47 -9.02 37.78
N LEU A 16 11.52 -7.76 37.35
CA LEU A 16 11.44 -7.39 35.94
C LEU A 16 12.81 -7.51 35.27
N PHE A 17 13.87 -7.23 36.03
CA PHE A 17 15.23 -7.22 35.51
C PHE A 17 16.28 -7.40 36.60
N CYS A 18 17.41 -8.00 36.22
CA CYS A 18 18.61 -8.18 37.05
C CYS A 18 19.84 -8.10 36.14
N SER A 19 20.72 -7.11 36.32
CA SER A 19 21.90 -6.96 35.47
C SER A 19 22.96 -8.03 35.79
N ASP A 20 23.98 -8.13 34.94
CA ASP A 20 25.23 -8.75 35.36
C ASP A 20 25.98 -7.86 36.37
N TRP A 21 26.98 -8.45 37.03
CA TRP A 21 27.86 -7.75 37.97
C TRP A 21 28.91 -6.92 37.23
N VAL A 22 28.88 -5.60 37.43
CA VAL A 22 29.77 -4.62 36.78
C VAL A 22 30.72 -4.03 37.81
N ARG A 23 32.02 -4.03 37.50
CA ARG A 23 33.05 -3.40 38.34
C ARG A 23 33.08 -1.89 38.11
N LEU A 24 33.16 -1.11 39.19
CA LEU A 24 33.25 0.34 39.10
C LEU A 24 34.61 0.82 39.64
N ASP A 25 35.47 1.41 38.80
CA ASP A 25 36.79 1.92 39.20
C ASP A 25 36.80 3.47 39.31
N ALA A 26 37.79 4.04 40.01
CA ALA A 26 37.89 5.49 40.25
C ALA A 26 38.31 6.25 38.99
N GLY A 27 37.61 7.34 38.66
CA GLY A 27 37.93 8.21 37.52
C GLY A 27 37.37 7.77 36.16
N ASP A 28 36.53 6.73 36.13
CA ASP A 28 35.99 6.14 34.90
C ASP A 28 34.62 6.75 34.47
N GLU A 29 34.42 8.04 34.77
CA GLU A 29 33.19 8.78 34.44
C GLU A 29 32.93 8.84 32.92
N ARG A 30 33.99 8.71 32.10
CA ARG A 30 33.93 8.72 30.63
C ARG A 30 33.62 7.37 29.99
N ALA A 31 34.17 6.26 30.49
CA ALA A 31 33.85 4.93 29.95
C ALA A 31 32.37 4.58 30.16
N PHE A 32 31.74 5.14 31.20
CA PHE A 32 30.31 4.95 31.45
C PHE A 32 29.41 5.84 30.56
N ALA A 33 29.85 7.06 30.22
CA ALA A 33 29.15 7.93 29.27
C ALA A 33 29.13 7.32 27.85
N GLU A 34 30.22 6.67 27.43
CA GLU A 34 30.31 5.95 26.15
C GLU A 34 29.44 4.67 26.12
N ALA A 35 29.20 4.03 27.26
CA ALA A 35 28.34 2.84 27.35
C ALA A 35 26.82 3.18 27.44
N SER A 36 26.44 4.43 27.68
CA SER A 36 25.05 4.82 28.02
C SER A 36 24.49 6.08 27.34
N PHE A 37 25.16 6.67 26.34
CA PHE A 37 24.64 7.79 25.51
C PHE A 37 23.93 8.93 26.27
N LEU A 38 24.54 9.44 27.35
CA LEU A 38 24.07 10.70 27.95
C LEU A 38 24.55 11.88 27.08
N ARG A 39 23.64 12.78 26.69
CA ARG A 39 24.01 14.09 26.12
C ARG A 39 24.85 14.85 27.15
N GLU A 40 25.87 15.56 26.66
CA GLU A 40 26.82 16.36 27.45
C GLU A 40 26.16 17.38 28.39
N ASP A 41 24.90 17.75 28.14
CA ASP A 41 24.17 18.82 28.85
C ASP A 41 23.80 18.52 30.32
N PHE A 42 23.95 17.28 30.80
CA PHE A 42 23.64 16.92 32.21
C PHE A 42 24.83 17.00 33.17
N LEU A 43 26.05 17.27 32.68
CA LEU A 43 27.25 17.46 33.52
C LEU A 43 27.41 18.94 33.89
N GLY A 44 26.38 19.50 34.54
CA GLY A 44 26.36 20.87 35.02
C GLY A 44 26.60 20.98 36.52
N ALA A 45 27.86 20.80 36.95
CA ALA A 45 28.54 21.35 38.14
C ALA A 45 29.33 20.29 38.94
N PRO A 46 30.60 20.56 39.30
CA PRO A 46 31.33 19.71 40.23
C PRO A 46 30.73 19.85 41.63
N PRO A 47 30.62 18.79 42.44
CA PRO A 47 30.31 18.96 43.86
C PRO A 47 31.53 19.60 44.55
N SER A 48 31.55 20.92 44.63
CA SER A 48 32.33 21.62 45.65
C SER A 48 31.59 21.45 46.97
N ASN A 49 31.96 20.46 47.77
CA ASN A 49 31.97 20.55 49.23
C ASN A 49 32.73 19.35 49.80
N GLY A 50 33.69 19.64 50.67
CA GLY A 50 34.64 18.69 51.24
C GLY A 50 33.97 17.45 51.83
N ASP A 51 34.10 16.34 51.10
CA ASP A 51 33.81 14.99 51.57
C ASP A 51 35.11 14.38 52.14
N PRO A 52 35.14 13.89 53.39
CA PRO A 52 36.34 13.34 54.03
C PRO A 52 36.92 12.07 53.37
N TYR A 53 36.36 11.57 52.27
CA TYR A 53 36.74 10.28 51.67
C TYR A 53 37.49 10.33 50.32
N GLY A 54 37.71 11.51 49.70
CA GLY A 54 38.57 11.67 48.51
C GLY A 54 38.21 10.81 47.28
N ASP A 55 39.12 10.71 46.30
CA ASP A 55 39.02 10.01 44.97
C ASP A 55 38.65 8.51 45.01
N ARG A 56 38.16 7.99 46.13
CA ARG A 56 37.80 6.59 46.36
C ARG A 56 36.29 6.34 46.38
N LEU A 57 35.47 7.39 46.46
CA LEU A 57 34.01 7.29 46.48
C LEU A 57 33.40 7.56 45.11
N ILE A 58 32.46 6.71 44.73
CA ILE A 58 31.56 7.01 43.62
C ILE A 58 30.44 7.91 44.11
N SER A 59 30.26 9.07 43.48
CA SER A 59 29.28 10.06 43.92
C SER A 59 27.85 9.49 43.87
N GLY A 60 27.03 9.82 44.86
CA GLY A 60 25.61 9.41 44.88
C GLY A 60 24.82 9.91 43.66
N PHE A 61 25.28 10.99 43.03
CA PHE A 61 24.74 11.52 41.78
C PHE A 61 24.98 10.60 40.58
N LEU A 62 26.17 9.99 40.50
CA LEU A 62 26.50 9.01 39.46
C LEU A 62 25.62 7.76 39.58
N LEU A 63 25.47 7.25 40.80
CA LEU A 63 24.63 6.08 41.09
C LEU A 63 23.15 6.32 40.72
N LEU A 64 22.65 7.53 40.97
CA LEU A 64 21.30 7.93 40.57
C LEU A 64 21.16 8.02 39.05
N SER A 65 22.17 8.55 38.36
CA SER A 65 22.19 8.69 36.90
C SER A 65 22.22 7.35 36.18
N MET A 66 23.02 6.39 36.68
CA MET A 66 23.04 4.99 36.21
C MET A 66 21.64 4.38 36.28
N LEU A 67 20.93 4.64 37.38
CA LEU A 67 19.61 4.09 37.59
C LEU A 67 18.55 4.71 36.67
N VAL A 68 18.65 6.03 36.38
CA VAL A 68 17.78 6.71 35.40
C VAL A 68 17.98 6.13 34.00
N ALA A 69 19.24 5.95 33.58
CA ALA A 69 19.58 5.43 32.26
C ALA A 69 19.10 3.98 32.10
N PHE A 70 19.32 3.16 33.13
CA PHE A 70 18.81 1.80 33.22
C PHE A 70 17.27 1.74 33.04
N HIS A 71 16.55 2.60 33.75
CA HIS A 71 15.07 2.65 33.69
C HIS A 71 14.55 3.10 32.32
N LYS A 72 15.31 3.91 31.56
CA LYS A 72 14.94 4.34 30.20
C LYS A 72 15.13 3.24 29.13
N ARG A 73 16.15 2.41 29.25
CA ARG A 73 16.51 1.44 28.21
C ARG A 73 15.78 0.10 28.34
N GLU A 74 15.76 -0.46 29.54
CA GLU A 74 15.37 -1.88 29.73
C GLU A 74 13.85 -2.06 30.00
N LEU A 75 13.13 -0.97 30.25
CA LEU A 75 11.67 -1.00 30.46
C LEU A 75 10.86 -0.48 29.26
N ASP A 76 11.53 -0.09 28.16
CA ASP A 76 10.97 0.26 26.85
C ASP A 76 9.65 1.07 26.93
N LEU A 77 9.76 2.30 27.45
CA LEU A 77 8.66 3.27 27.45
C LEU A 77 9.00 4.35 26.44
N ASP A 78 8.28 4.36 25.33
CA ASP A 78 8.43 5.29 24.20
C ASP A 78 8.45 6.76 24.68
N LEU A 79 9.49 7.51 24.28
CA LEU A 79 9.77 8.88 24.73
C LEU A 79 9.53 9.93 23.64
N GLU A 80 8.90 9.57 22.53
CA GLU A 80 8.54 10.53 21.49
C GLU A 80 7.23 11.26 21.83
N GLY A 81 7.28 12.28 22.70
CA GLY A 81 6.17 13.24 22.80
C GLY A 81 5.96 14.01 24.10
N ALA A 82 6.78 13.86 25.13
CA ALA A 82 6.53 14.49 26.43
C ALA A 82 7.37 15.76 26.66
N TYR A 83 6.96 16.89 26.07
CA TYR A 83 7.36 18.20 26.59
C TYR A 83 6.64 18.46 27.93
N GLY A 84 7.28 18.08 29.03
CA GLY A 84 6.82 18.37 30.41
C GLY A 84 6.69 17.12 31.29
N LEU A 85 7.80 16.50 31.70
CA LEU A 85 7.82 15.36 32.62
C LEU A 85 8.18 15.79 34.05
N ASN A 86 7.29 15.52 35.00
CA ASN A 86 7.65 15.34 36.41
C ASN A 86 8.10 13.88 36.61
N TYR A 87 9.38 13.60 36.41
CA TYR A 87 9.98 12.36 36.93
C TYR A 87 10.03 12.49 38.46
N GLY A 88 9.23 11.69 39.17
CA GLY A 88 9.25 11.64 40.61
C GLY A 88 10.00 10.41 41.08
N VAL A 89 11.24 10.58 41.53
CA VAL A 89 11.79 9.59 42.46
C VAL A 89 11.04 9.76 43.76
N ASP A 90 10.24 8.77 44.14
CA ASP A 90 9.41 8.88 45.34
C ASP A 90 10.32 8.91 46.57
N LYS A 91 11.25 7.94 46.65
CA LYS A 91 12.28 7.84 47.70
C LYS A 91 13.55 7.19 47.17
N VAL A 92 14.70 7.82 47.39
CA VAL A 92 16.03 7.17 47.33
C VAL A 92 16.60 7.05 48.72
N ARG A 93 17.18 5.89 49.02
CA ARG A 93 17.99 5.69 50.21
C ARG A 93 19.34 5.11 49.79
N PHE A 94 20.39 5.86 50.05
CA PHE A 94 21.75 5.35 50.06
C PHE A 94 21.99 4.70 51.42
N LEU A 95 22.29 3.40 51.40
CA LEU A 95 22.44 2.60 52.61
C LEU A 95 23.92 2.35 52.92
N ARG A 96 24.78 2.38 51.90
CA ARG A 96 26.24 2.43 52.04
C ARG A 96 26.89 3.10 50.83
N PRO A 97 28.08 3.68 50.99
CA PRO A 97 28.90 4.07 49.86
C PRO A 97 29.30 2.87 48.99
N VAL A 98 29.57 3.13 47.71
CA VAL A 98 30.24 2.21 46.79
C VAL A 98 31.67 2.70 46.60
N LEU A 99 32.63 1.80 46.81
CA LEU A 99 34.05 2.09 46.68
C LEU A 99 34.56 1.70 45.30
N ALA A 100 35.56 2.42 44.82
CA ALA A 100 36.27 2.06 43.60
C ALA A 100 36.86 0.63 43.69
N GLY A 101 36.69 -0.15 42.63
CA GLY A 101 37.02 -1.57 42.52
C GLY A 101 35.88 -2.52 42.91
N GLU A 102 34.79 -2.04 43.50
CA GLU A 102 33.65 -2.88 43.86
C GLU A 102 32.80 -3.26 42.64
N ARG A 103 32.22 -4.46 42.67
CA ARG A 103 31.28 -4.93 41.65
C ARG A 103 29.85 -4.69 42.13
N VAL A 104 29.03 -4.08 41.28
CA VAL A 104 27.64 -3.77 41.57
C VAL A 104 26.70 -4.42 40.57
N ARG A 105 25.44 -4.59 40.98
CA ARG A 105 24.37 -5.09 40.12
C ARG A 105 23.08 -4.35 40.42
N LEU A 106 22.29 -4.09 39.37
CA LEU A 106 20.98 -3.45 39.49
C LEU A 106 19.86 -4.48 39.34
N ARG A 107 18.86 -4.39 40.22
CA ARG A 107 17.65 -5.21 40.18
C ARG A 107 16.42 -4.33 40.22
N ALA A 108 15.45 -4.61 39.36
CA ALA A 108 14.19 -3.91 39.30
C ALA A 108 13.04 -4.88 39.57
N ARG A 109 12.16 -4.51 40.50
CA ARG A 109 10.95 -5.27 40.82
C ARG A 109 9.72 -4.40 40.64
N LEU A 110 8.69 -4.95 40.01
CA LEU A 110 7.40 -4.28 39.96
C LEU A 110 6.74 -4.33 41.34
N VAL A 111 6.38 -3.18 41.88
CA VAL A 111 5.74 -3.05 43.21
C VAL A 111 4.24 -2.82 43.06
N GLU A 112 3.83 -1.98 42.11
CA GLU A 112 2.43 -1.64 41.87
C GLU A 112 2.24 -1.21 40.42
N ALA A 113 1.13 -1.59 39.79
CA ALA A 113 0.66 -1.03 38.54
C ALA A 113 -0.81 -0.64 38.71
N ARG A 114 -1.16 0.62 38.47
CA ARG A 114 -2.52 1.13 38.71
C ARG A 114 -2.92 2.16 37.67
N GLU A 115 -4.09 1.98 37.07
CA GLU A 115 -4.68 2.99 36.20
C GLU A 115 -5.16 4.19 37.00
N LYS A 116 -4.75 5.39 36.57
CA LYS A 116 -5.15 6.66 37.18
C LYS A 116 -6.23 7.38 36.37
N GLU A 117 -6.13 7.29 35.04
CA GLU A 117 -7.06 7.84 34.04
C GLU A 117 -7.10 6.84 32.87
N PRO A 118 -8.19 6.81 32.06
CA PRO A 118 -8.27 5.92 30.90
C PRO A 118 -7.04 6.03 29.99
N GLY A 119 -6.33 4.92 29.80
CA GLY A 119 -5.12 4.87 28.97
C GLY A 119 -3.85 5.45 29.63
N ARG A 120 -3.89 5.76 30.93
CA ARG A 120 -2.74 6.20 31.73
C ARG A 120 -2.54 5.31 32.94
N VAL A 121 -1.58 4.40 32.82
CA VAL A 121 -1.14 3.53 33.91
C VAL A 121 0.02 4.16 34.67
N ARG A 122 -0.07 4.15 36.01
CA ARG A 122 1.03 4.45 36.93
C ARG A 122 1.70 3.14 37.33
N VAL A 123 3.00 3.06 37.11
CA VAL A 123 3.82 1.90 37.48
C VAL A 123 4.83 2.34 38.55
N LEU A 124 4.91 1.56 39.64
CA LEU A 124 5.87 1.73 40.71
C LEU A 124 6.86 0.57 40.68
N THR A 125 8.15 0.86 40.49
CA THR A 125 9.21 -0.14 40.58
C THR A 125 10.11 0.13 41.78
N ARG A 126 10.54 -0.94 42.45
CA ARG A 126 11.60 -0.89 43.45
C ARG A 126 12.90 -1.33 42.80
N ASN A 127 13.83 -0.41 42.73
CA ASN A 127 15.15 -0.61 42.18
C ASN A 127 16.18 -0.74 43.31
N VAL A 128 17.00 -1.77 43.26
CA VAL A 128 18.03 -2.06 44.27
C VAL A 128 19.37 -2.19 43.59
N MET A 129 20.38 -1.49 44.12
CA MET A 129 21.77 -1.65 43.72
C MET A 129 22.51 -2.48 44.77
N GLU A 130 22.85 -3.70 44.41
CA GLU A 130 23.60 -4.64 45.23
C GLU A 130 25.11 -4.44 45.01
N VAL A 131 25.91 -4.74 46.03
CA VAL A 131 27.39 -4.79 45.93
C VAL A 131 27.83 -6.23 46.22
N GLU A 132 28.72 -6.76 45.40
CA GLU A 132 29.13 -8.16 45.46
C GLU A 132 29.81 -8.45 46.81
N GLY A 133 29.30 -9.44 47.54
CA GLY A 133 29.81 -9.81 48.87
C GLY A 133 29.34 -8.92 50.03
N ALA A 134 28.46 -7.95 49.80
CA ALA A 134 27.87 -7.11 50.85
C ALA A 134 26.51 -7.64 51.32
N GLU A 135 26.28 -7.65 52.64
CA GLU A 135 24.97 -8.03 53.21
C GLU A 135 23.90 -6.94 53.03
N THR A 136 24.32 -5.67 52.91
CA THR A 136 23.42 -4.52 52.72
C THR A 136 23.62 -3.95 51.32
N PRO A 137 22.54 -3.69 50.54
CA PRO A 137 22.67 -3.06 49.24
C PRO A 137 23.19 -1.63 49.39
N ALA A 138 23.79 -1.09 48.33
CA ALA A 138 24.27 0.29 48.32
C ALA A 138 23.14 1.30 48.22
N MET A 139 22.11 0.99 47.44
CA MET A 139 21.01 1.90 47.19
C MET A 139 19.69 1.15 47.02
N VAL A 140 18.61 1.76 47.53
CA VAL A 140 17.23 1.39 47.20
C VAL A 140 16.50 2.63 46.73
N ALA A 141 15.83 2.55 45.59
CA ALA A 141 15.06 3.64 45.03
C ALA A 141 13.70 3.16 44.54
N ASP A 142 12.63 3.81 45.00
CA ASP A 142 11.28 3.57 44.53
C ASP A 142 10.95 4.60 43.44
N TRP A 143 10.68 4.11 42.23
CA TRP A 143 10.49 4.91 41.02
C TRP A 143 9.05 4.89 40.56
N ILE A 144 8.46 6.08 40.37
CA ILE A 144 7.14 6.23 39.80
C ILE A 144 7.30 6.58 38.32
N SER A 145 6.89 5.68 37.45
CA SER A 145 6.68 5.97 36.03
C SER A 145 5.19 6.21 35.82
N MET A 146 4.82 7.43 35.44
CA MET A 146 3.54 7.66 34.77
C MET A 146 3.80 7.45 33.27
N PHE A 147 2.78 6.97 32.55
CA PHE A 147 2.78 6.77 31.09
C PHE A 147 3.29 5.40 30.64
N VAL A 148 2.45 4.38 30.84
CA VAL A 148 2.25 3.37 29.80
C VAL A 148 0.93 3.75 29.14
N THR A 149 0.98 4.27 27.92
CA THR A 149 -0.15 4.12 26.99
C THR A 149 -0.02 2.70 26.46
N PRO A 150 -0.91 1.76 26.82
CA PRO A 150 -1.04 0.57 25.99
C PRO A 150 -1.32 1.07 24.58
N GLU A 151 -0.64 0.53 23.56
CA GLU A 151 -1.06 0.74 22.18
C GLU A 151 -2.59 0.61 22.14
N LYS A 152 -3.29 1.59 21.56
CA LYS A 152 -4.67 1.35 21.17
C LYS A 152 -4.60 0.10 20.31
N GLU A 153 -5.23 -0.99 20.75
CA GLU A 153 -5.64 -2.04 19.85
C GLU A 153 -6.57 -1.36 18.83
N GLU A 154 -6.00 -0.95 17.69
CA GLU A 154 -6.68 -1.24 16.44
C GLU A 154 -6.98 -2.74 16.50
N PRO A 155 -8.23 -3.18 16.28
CA PRO A 155 -8.59 -4.58 16.44
C PRO A 155 -7.56 -5.43 15.71
N ALA A 156 -6.83 -6.26 16.45
CA ALA A 156 -5.83 -7.14 15.86
C ALA A 156 -6.53 -7.94 14.76
N MET A 157 -6.14 -7.66 13.53
CA MET A 157 -6.62 -8.38 12.36
C MET A 157 -6.46 -9.87 12.65
N PRO A 158 -7.50 -10.70 12.48
CA PRO A 158 -7.39 -12.14 12.70
C PRO A 158 -6.19 -12.68 11.92
N GLU A 159 -5.23 -13.28 12.63
CA GLU A 159 -4.03 -13.82 11.99
C GLU A 159 -4.42 -14.96 11.05
N THR A 160 -4.02 -14.85 9.79
CA THR A 160 -4.28 -15.89 8.78
C THR A 160 -3.08 -16.86 8.70
N PRO A 161 -3.27 -18.17 8.45
CA PRO A 161 -2.15 -19.09 8.31
C PRO A 161 -1.18 -18.62 7.21
N GLY A 162 0.09 -18.36 7.55
CA GLY A 162 1.11 -17.86 6.62
C GLY A 162 1.53 -16.40 6.84
N GLU A 163 0.89 -15.67 7.77
CA GLU A 163 1.18 -14.26 8.03
C GLU A 163 2.63 -13.99 8.52
N HIS A 164 3.33 -15.00 9.03
CA HIS A 164 4.73 -14.91 9.46
C HIS A 164 5.76 -14.90 8.31
N VAL A 165 5.33 -15.10 7.06
CA VAL A 165 6.24 -15.22 5.90
C VAL A 165 6.59 -13.86 5.29
N VAL A 166 5.73 -12.85 5.44
CA VAL A 166 5.92 -11.51 4.86
C VAL A 166 6.45 -10.56 5.93
N PRO A 167 7.58 -9.86 5.71
CA PRO A 167 8.12 -8.95 6.71
C PRO A 167 7.17 -7.75 6.91
N ARG A 168 7.07 -7.27 8.15
CA ARG A 168 6.42 -6.00 8.46
C ARG A 168 7.43 -4.88 8.26
N VAL A 169 7.09 -3.93 7.40
CA VAL A 169 7.94 -2.78 7.06
C VAL A 169 7.07 -1.53 7.06
N GLY A 170 7.63 -0.40 7.49
CA GLY A 170 6.90 0.87 7.49
C GLY A 170 6.71 1.45 6.08
N ARG A 171 7.61 1.10 5.15
CA ARG A 171 7.60 1.58 3.77
C ARG A 171 8.01 0.47 2.81
N VAL A 172 7.50 0.53 1.58
CA VAL A 172 7.71 -0.50 0.55
C VAL A 172 9.19 -0.79 0.23
N TRP A 173 10.11 0.18 0.40
CA TRP A 173 11.54 -0.07 0.19
C TRP A 173 12.13 -1.07 1.20
N GLY A 174 11.54 -1.19 2.39
CA GLY A 174 11.99 -2.12 3.43
C GLY A 174 11.87 -3.58 3.01
N PHE A 175 10.98 -3.91 2.06
CA PHE A 175 10.93 -5.26 1.49
C PHE A 175 12.22 -5.61 0.74
N LEU A 176 12.74 -4.67 -0.04
CA LEU A 176 14.00 -4.85 -0.76
C LEU A 176 15.16 -5.08 0.21
N ASP A 177 15.27 -4.27 1.27
CA ASP A 177 16.33 -4.39 2.26
C ASP A 177 16.25 -5.72 3.02
N HIS A 178 15.03 -6.12 3.41
CA HIS A 178 14.78 -7.41 4.04
C HIS A 178 15.29 -8.57 3.18
N TRP A 179 14.87 -8.64 1.91
CA TRP A 179 15.24 -9.74 1.02
C TRP A 179 16.68 -9.66 0.51
N ALA A 180 17.26 -8.47 0.37
CA ALA A 180 18.68 -8.30 0.09
C ALA A 180 19.56 -8.85 1.23
N SER A 181 19.11 -8.76 2.49
CA SER A 181 19.84 -9.34 3.61
C SER A 181 19.77 -10.88 3.68
N ARG A 182 18.69 -11.48 3.16
CA ARG A 182 18.42 -12.93 3.29
C ARG A 182 18.75 -13.74 2.04
N THR A 183 18.43 -13.20 0.88
CA THR A 183 18.59 -13.84 -0.43
C THR A 183 19.24 -12.87 -1.42
N PRO A 184 20.44 -12.34 -1.11
CA PRO A 184 21.06 -11.26 -1.89
C PRO A 184 21.29 -11.60 -3.36
N ASP A 185 21.55 -12.88 -3.66
CA ASP A 185 21.89 -13.35 -5.00
C ASP A 185 20.68 -13.92 -5.75
N ALA A 186 19.48 -13.88 -5.13
CA ALA A 186 18.23 -14.23 -5.81
C ALA A 186 17.86 -13.15 -6.86
N PRO A 187 17.20 -13.53 -7.96
CA PRO A 187 16.72 -12.59 -8.95
C PRO A 187 15.61 -11.71 -8.37
N LEU A 188 15.67 -10.40 -8.65
CA LEU A 188 14.61 -9.45 -8.35
C LEU A 188 13.86 -9.03 -9.61
N ASP A 189 14.57 -8.63 -10.66
CA ASP A 189 13.92 -8.13 -11.87
C ASP A 189 14.72 -8.35 -13.15
N GLU A 190 14.01 -8.40 -14.26
CA GLU A 190 14.56 -8.44 -15.62
C GLU A 190 13.65 -7.71 -16.62
N LEU A 191 14.14 -7.49 -17.84
CA LEU A 191 13.39 -6.88 -18.94
C LEU A 191 13.16 -7.89 -20.07
N ASP A 192 11.88 -8.09 -20.41
CA ASP A 192 11.33 -8.83 -21.55
C ASP A 192 11.72 -10.33 -21.64
N GLY A 193 12.16 -10.95 -20.54
CA GLY A 193 12.63 -12.34 -20.55
C GLY A 193 13.71 -12.58 -21.61
N THR A 194 14.55 -11.56 -21.85
CA THR A 194 15.54 -11.49 -22.95
C THR A 194 16.76 -12.40 -22.75
N GLY A 195 16.78 -13.19 -21.68
CA GLY A 195 17.91 -14.04 -21.31
C GLY A 195 19.12 -13.26 -20.79
N ARG A 196 18.99 -11.94 -20.58
CA ARG A 196 19.97 -11.18 -19.78
C ARG A 196 19.92 -11.67 -18.35
N ALA A 197 21.07 -11.68 -17.67
CA ALA A 197 21.09 -12.05 -16.26
C ALA A 197 20.19 -11.06 -15.48
N PRO A 198 19.23 -11.56 -14.68
CA PRO A 198 18.36 -10.70 -13.89
C PRO A 198 19.17 -9.88 -12.89
N ARG A 199 18.68 -8.69 -12.55
CA ARG A 199 19.22 -7.93 -11.44
C ARG A 199 18.91 -8.68 -10.15
N THR A 200 19.93 -8.90 -9.33
CA THR A 200 19.76 -9.54 -8.03
C THR A 200 19.27 -8.55 -6.98
N TYR A 201 18.71 -9.05 -5.88
CA TYR A 201 18.31 -8.24 -4.73
C TYR A 201 19.44 -7.35 -4.21
N ARG A 202 20.67 -7.87 -4.11
CA ARG A 202 21.85 -7.09 -3.69
C ARG A 202 22.11 -5.92 -4.62
N ARG A 203 22.18 -6.18 -5.93
CA ARG A 203 22.46 -5.13 -6.92
C ARG A 203 21.34 -4.08 -6.94
N ALA A 204 20.09 -4.50 -6.82
CA ALA A 204 18.97 -3.58 -6.74
C ALA A 204 19.02 -2.71 -5.47
N ALA A 205 19.41 -3.27 -4.32
CA ALA A 205 19.61 -2.49 -3.09
C ALA A 205 20.70 -1.43 -3.26
N ASP A 206 21.82 -1.77 -3.92
CA ASP A 206 22.89 -0.83 -4.26
C ASP A 206 22.41 0.29 -5.21
N ASP A 207 21.68 -0.08 -6.28
CA ASP A 207 21.12 0.87 -7.26
C ASP A 207 20.12 1.82 -6.58
N VAL A 208 19.25 1.31 -5.71
CA VAL A 208 18.27 2.09 -4.93
C VAL A 208 18.98 3.02 -3.93
N ALA A 209 20.04 2.55 -3.27
CA ALA A 209 20.84 3.38 -2.37
C ALA A 209 21.51 4.55 -3.13
N ARG A 210 22.10 4.26 -4.29
CA ARG A 210 22.71 5.26 -5.17
C ARG A 210 21.70 6.27 -5.67
N CYS A 211 20.51 5.81 -6.10
CA CYS A 211 19.44 6.69 -6.56
C CYS A 211 18.91 7.58 -5.42
N ALA A 212 18.72 7.03 -4.21
CA ALA A 212 18.29 7.78 -3.03
C ALA A 212 19.31 8.88 -2.65
N ALA A 213 20.61 8.58 -2.72
CA ALA A 213 21.67 9.56 -2.49
C ALA A 213 21.65 10.68 -3.55
N ALA A 214 21.50 10.33 -4.84
CA ALA A 214 21.42 11.30 -5.93
C ALA A 214 20.18 12.23 -5.82
N LEU A 215 19.03 11.68 -5.42
CA LEU A 215 17.81 12.46 -5.15
C LEU A 215 18.04 13.48 -4.02
N ARG A 216 18.65 13.06 -2.90
CA ARG A 216 18.99 13.96 -1.79
C ARG A 216 20.02 15.01 -2.19
N ALA A 217 21.06 14.63 -2.94
CA ALA A 217 22.07 15.55 -3.46
C ALA A 217 21.46 16.60 -4.42
N SER A 218 20.37 16.25 -5.09
CA SER A 218 19.58 17.16 -5.94
C SER A 218 18.55 17.98 -5.13
N GLY A 219 18.55 17.85 -3.80
CA GLY A 219 17.73 18.62 -2.87
C GLY A 219 16.31 18.09 -2.68
N VAL A 220 16.01 16.86 -3.08
CA VAL A 220 14.73 16.20 -2.78
C VAL A 220 14.69 15.80 -1.31
N ARG A 221 13.61 16.18 -0.62
CA ARG A 221 13.39 15.92 0.81
C ARG A 221 12.17 15.02 1.04
N ALA A 222 11.99 14.56 2.28
CA ALA A 222 10.75 13.90 2.67
C ALA A 222 9.54 14.83 2.41
N GLY A 223 8.45 14.27 1.87
CA GLY A 223 7.24 14.99 1.45
C GLY A 223 7.35 15.71 0.10
N ASP A 224 8.54 15.86 -0.49
CA ASP A 224 8.67 16.40 -1.85
C ASP A 224 8.08 15.40 -2.86
N ARG A 225 7.35 15.91 -3.84
CA ARG A 225 6.72 15.10 -4.90
C ARG A 225 7.64 15.03 -6.11
N VAL A 226 7.78 13.83 -6.66
CA VAL A 226 8.54 13.58 -7.88
C VAL A 226 7.61 12.93 -8.90
N ALA A 227 7.39 13.62 -10.01
CA ALA A 227 6.52 13.11 -11.07
C ALA A 227 7.32 12.31 -12.08
N VAL A 228 6.89 11.07 -12.33
CA VAL A 228 7.64 10.09 -13.10
C VAL A 228 6.82 9.55 -14.27
N LEU A 229 7.24 9.87 -15.49
CA LEU A 229 6.69 9.34 -16.74
C LEU A 229 7.54 8.15 -17.20
N THR A 230 7.01 6.95 -17.03
CA THR A 230 7.72 5.70 -17.35
C THR A 230 6.78 4.55 -17.69
N THR A 231 7.35 3.54 -18.34
CA THR A 231 6.82 2.20 -18.54
C THR A 231 7.23 1.27 -17.37
N PRO A 232 6.65 0.06 -17.26
CA PRO A 232 7.14 -0.98 -16.36
C PRO A 232 8.56 -1.39 -16.77
N ARG A 233 9.57 -1.04 -15.95
CA ARG A 233 10.99 -1.31 -16.21
C ARG A 233 11.82 -1.32 -14.92
N PRO A 234 13.04 -1.90 -14.91
CA PRO A 234 13.92 -1.90 -13.72
C PRO A 234 14.25 -0.51 -13.14
N GLU A 235 14.43 0.49 -14.00
CA GLU A 235 14.75 1.87 -13.58
C GLU A 235 13.57 2.53 -12.88
N PHE A 236 12.32 2.20 -13.29
CA PHE A 236 11.12 2.60 -12.57
C PHE A 236 11.17 2.10 -11.12
N LEU A 237 11.41 0.80 -10.93
CA LEU A 237 11.45 0.21 -9.59
C LEU A 237 12.53 0.86 -8.74
N THR A 238 13.68 1.17 -9.35
CA THR A 238 14.80 1.84 -8.68
C THR A 238 14.40 3.22 -8.15
N VAL A 239 13.81 4.07 -9.02
CA VAL A 239 13.37 5.41 -8.64
C VAL A 239 12.25 5.34 -7.60
N PHE A 240 11.28 4.47 -7.78
CA PHE A 240 10.14 4.30 -6.87
C PHE A 240 10.59 3.91 -5.45
N LEU A 241 11.45 2.89 -5.32
CA LEU A 241 11.95 2.46 -4.01
C LEU A 241 12.91 3.49 -3.40
N ALA A 242 13.68 4.22 -4.21
CA ALA A 242 14.54 5.30 -3.73
C ALA A 242 13.74 6.47 -3.15
N LEU A 243 12.63 6.87 -3.79
CA LEU A 243 11.72 7.87 -3.26
C LEU A 243 11.10 7.41 -1.94
N SER A 244 10.62 6.17 -1.89
CA SER A 244 10.10 5.54 -0.66
C SER A 244 11.14 5.57 0.47
N ARG A 245 12.40 5.26 0.17
CA ARG A 245 13.52 5.26 1.13
C ARG A 245 13.80 6.64 1.73
N ILE A 246 13.64 7.71 0.96
CA ILE A 246 13.89 9.07 1.45
C ILE A 246 12.62 9.78 1.96
N GLY A 247 11.46 9.11 1.91
CA GLY A 247 10.17 9.68 2.30
C GLY A 247 9.58 10.66 1.30
N ALA A 248 10.06 10.63 0.05
CA ALA A 248 9.51 11.44 -1.03
C ALA A 248 8.31 10.73 -1.67
N VAL A 249 7.48 11.52 -2.34
CA VAL A 249 6.18 11.08 -2.83
C VAL A 249 6.27 10.76 -4.32
N TRP A 250 5.88 9.53 -4.69
CA TRP A 250 5.75 9.14 -6.09
C TRP A 250 4.48 9.74 -6.71
N VAL A 251 4.62 10.42 -7.85
CA VAL A 251 3.49 10.85 -8.69
C VAL A 251 3.62 10.19 -10.07
N GLY A 252 2.78 9.21 -10.35
CA GLY A 252 2.86 8.44 -11.61
C GLY A 252 2.24 9.18 -12.80
N LEU A 253 3.01 9.36 -13.87
CA LEU A 253 2.54 9.88 -15.16
C LEU A 253 2.43 8.75 -16.18
N ASN A 254 1.29 8.68 -16.88
CA ASN A 254 1.05 7.64 -17.88
C ASN A 254 1.53 8.11 -19.26
N PRO A 255 2.41 7.36 -19.96
CA PRO A 255 2.84 7.68 -21.33
C PRO A 255 1.69 7.87 -22.33
N ARG A 256 0.54 7.23 -22.10
CA ARG A 256 -0.66 7.35 -22.94
C ARG A 256 -1.45 8.64 -22.73
N TYR A 257 -1.14 9.42 -21.70
CA TYR A 257 -1.81 10.70 -21.44
C TYR A 257 -1.41 11.74 -22.48
N THR A 258 -2.39 12.56 -22.87
CA THR A 258 -2.17 13.79 -23.64
C THR A 258 -1.36 14.80 -22.84
N ARG A 259 -0.78 15.80 -23.52
CA ARG A 259 -0.04 16.88 -22.85
C ARG A 259 -0.89 17.59 -21.79
N ASP A 260 -2.17 17.84 -22.07
CA ASP A 260 -3.07 18.54 -21.15
C ASP A 260 -3.38 17.72 -19.89
N GLU A 261 -3.53 16.39 -20.03
CA GLU A 261 -3.70 15.49 -18.89
C GLU A 261 -2.43 15.44 -18.02
N LEU A 262 -1.24 15.43 -18.64
CA LEU A 262 0.03 15.53 -17.91
C LEU A 262 0.14 16.88 -17.19
N LEU A 263 -0.22 17.98 -17.86
CA LEU A 263 -0.21 19.33 -17.27
C LEU A 263 -1.13 19.43 -16.06
N HIS A 264 -2.32 18.84 -16.13
CA HIS A 264 -3.24 18.77 -15.00
C HIS A 264 -2.57 18.08 -13.80
N VAL A 265 -2.00 16.89 -13.99
CA VAL A 265 -1.33 16.15 -12.92
C VAL A 265 -0.16 16.93 -12.33
N VAL A 266 0.71 17.50 -13.17
CA VAL A 266 1.92 18.20 -12.70
C VAL A 266 1.59 19.54 -12.05
N THR A 267 0.58 20.27 -12.54
CA THR A 267 0.16 21.53 -11.93
C THR A 267 -0.54 21.31 -10.59
N ASP A 268 -1.37 20.27 -10.49
CA ASP A 268 -2.11 19.93 -9.27
C ASP A 268 -1.18 19.34 -8.20
N SER A 269 -0.21 18.51 -8.61
CA SER A 269 0.74 17.87 -7.70
C SER A 269 1.98 18.70 -7.40
N GLU A 270 2.26 19.82 -8.07
CA GLU A 270 3.44 20.67 -7.83
C GLU A 270 4.73 19.89 -7.47
N PRO A 271 5.25 19.01 -8.36
CA PRO A 271 6.45 18.24 -8.08
C PRO A 271 7.69 19.13 -8.11
N VAL A 272 8.75 18.69 -7.42
CA VAL A 272 10.05 19.39 -7.40
C VAL A 272 11.00 18.89 -8.49
N LEU A 273 10.73 17.70 -9.03
CA LEU A 273 11.54 17.01 -10.02
C LEU A 273 10.62 16.26 -11.00
N LEU A 274 10.94 16.35 -12.29
CA LEU A 274 10.35 15.50 -13.33
C LEU A 274 11.34 14.42 -13.73
N VAL A 275 10.90 13.17 -13.82
CA VAL A 275 11.68 12.05 -14.36
C VAL A 275 10.90 11.46 -15.53
N SER A 276 11.50 11.37 -16.72
CA SER A 276 10.77 10.98 -17.92
C SER A 276 11.58 10.10 -18.85
N LEU A 277 10.90 9.17 -19.53
CA LEU A 277 11.40 8.59 -20.78
C LEU A 277 11.66 9.71 -21.80
N ALA A 278 12.71 9.56 -22.63
CA ALA A 278 12.91 10.46 -23.77
C ALA A 278 11.87 10.25 -24.88
N GLU A 279 11.53 8.98 -25.14
CA GLU A 279 10.60 8.56 -26.17
C GLU A 279 9.90 7.25 -25.74
N HIS A 280 8.65 7.06 -26.16
CA HIS A 280 7.96 5.77 -26.08
C HIS A 280 6.92 5.67 -27.19
N ALA A 281 6.80 4.49 -27.82
CA ALA A 281 5.86 4.24 -28.93
C ALA A 281 5.92 5.29 -30.06
N GLY A 282 7.13 5.78 -30.39
CA GLY A 282 7.36 6.78 -31.44
C GLY A 282 7.00 8.22 -31.06
N ARG A 283 6.56 8.49 -29.82
CA ARG A 283 6.33 9.84 -29.29
C ARG A 283 7.51 10.29 -28.45
N SER A 284 8.13 11.41 -28.81
CA SER A 284 9.11 12.11 -27.96
C SER A 284 8.39 12.93 -26.88
N TYR A 285 8.92 12.91 -25.65
CA TYR A 285 8.39 13.70 -24.53
C TYR A 285 9.16 14.99 -24.26
N ALA A 286 10.14 15.36 -25.11
CA ALA A 286 10.97 16.54 -24.88
C ALA A 286 10.14 17.84 -24.76
N GLU A 287 9.22 18.06 -25.70
CA GLU A 287 8.32 19.23 -25.66
C GLU A 287 7.31 19.17 -24.51
N ASP A 288 6.82 17.96 -24.19
CA ASP A 288 5.88 17.77 -23.08
C ASP A 288 6.57 18.14 -21.76
N MET A 289 7.78 17.65 -21.51
CA MET A 289 8.54 17.95 -20.29
C MET A 289 8.93 19.42 -20.19
N ALA A 290 9.26 20.07 -21.32
CA ALA A 290 9.51 21.52 -21.35
C ALA A 290 8.26 22.31 -20.93
N ALA A 291 7.10 21.97 -21.48
CA ALA A 291 5.83 22.62 -21.14
C ALA A 291 5.42 22.38 -19.67
N LEU A 292 5.60 21.15 -19.17
CA LEU A 292 5.31 20.80 -17.77
C LEU A 292 6.19 21.58 -16.79
N ARG A 293 7.49 21.70 -17.09
CA ARG A 293 8.44 22.47 -16.28
C ARG A 293 8.13 23.97 -16.30
N GLU A 294 7.69 24.51 -17.42
CA GLU A 294 7.27 25.91 -17.52
C GLU A 294 5.98 26.18 -16.72
N ALA A 295 5.02 25.25 -16.77
CA ALA A 295 3.74 25.38 -16.08
C ALA A 295 3.85 25.23 -14.55
N ALA A 296 4.68 24.32 -14.07
CA ALA A 296 4.88 24.07 -12.63
C ALA A 296 6.15 24.75 -12.11
N GLY A 297 5.99 25.93 -11.50
CA GLY A 297 7.09 26.71 -10.93
C GLY A 297 7.87 26.04 -9.81
N SER A 298 7.36 24.93 -9.25
CA SER A 298 8.06 24.10 -8.26
C SER A 298 9.14 23.19 -8.85
N VAL A 299 9.08 22.90 -10.17
CA VAL A 299 9.99 21.98 -10.84
C VAL A 299 11.37 22.63 -11.00
N ARG A 300 12.36 22.07 -10.31
CA ARG A 300 13.74 22.58 -10.33
C ARG A 300 14.49 22.06 -11.57
N GLU A 301 14.28 20.78 -11.88
CA GLU A 301 15.03 20.05 -12.90
C GLU A 301 14.19 18.94 -13.54
N THR A 302 14.65 18.45 -14.69
CA THR A 302 14.10 17.28 -15.38
C THR A 302 15.21 16.26 -15.60
N VAL A 303 14.91 14.98 -15.37
CA VAL A 303 15.83 13.85 -15.55
C VAL A 303 15.29 12.97 -16.67
N ALA A 304 16.15 12.66 -17.64
CA ALA A 304 15.86 11.69 -18.69
C ALA A 304 16.17 10.29 -18.17
N LEU A 305 15.15 9.53 -17.78
CA LEU A 305 15.25 8.16 -17.27
C LEU A 305 15.89 7.23 -18.30
N THR A 306 15.55 7.46 -19.58
CA THR A 306 16.11 6.75 -20.73
C THR A 306 16.47 7.74 -21.82
N GLY A 307 17.48 7.40 -22.63
CA GLY A 307 17.93 8.24 -23.72
C GLY A 307 18.42 9.60 -23.24
N SER A 308 18.18 10.64 -24.05
CA SER A 308 18.51 12.02 -23.71
C SER A 308 17.62 12.97 -24.52
N PHE A 309 17.34 14.16 -23.97
CA PHE A 309 16.64 15.22 -24.69
C PHE A 309 17.01 16.60 -24.13
N PRO A 310 16.83 17.69 -24.90
CA PRO A 310 17.22 19.04 -24.47
C PRO A 310 16.56 19.45 -23.15
N GLY A 311 17.34 20.01 -22.24
CA GLY A 311 16.85 20.51 -20.95
C GLY A 311 16.69 19.47 -19.85
N ALA A 312 17.04 18.20 -20.11
CA ALA A 312 17.05 17.14 -19.10
C ALA A 312 18.46 16.60 -18.83
N VAL A 313 18.72 16.23 -17.58
CA VAL A 313 19.95 15.54 -17.16
C VAL A 313 19.82 14.04 -17.44
N PRO A 314 20.77 13.40 -18.13
CA PRO A 314 20.76 11.95 -18.32
C PRO A 314 20.76 11.20 -16.98
N PHE A 315 20.03 10.08 -16.87
CA PHE A 315 19.89 9.36 -15.61
C PHE A 315 21.23 8.94 -14.98
N GLU A 316 22.20 8.47 -15.76
CA GLU A 316 23.52 8.09 -15.23
C GLU A 316 24.30 9.28 -14.67
N GLU A 317 24.19 10.45 -15.30
CA GLU A 317 24.79 11.70 -14.79
C GLU A 317 24.10 12.14 -13.50
N PHE A 318 22.78 12.00 -13.43
CA PHE A 318 22.02 12.24 -12.20
C PHE A 318 22.48 11.30 -11.08
N LEU A 319 22.62 10.00 -11.34
CA LEU A 319 23.09 9.01 -10.36
C LEU A 319 24.52 9.26 -9.88
N ALA A 320 25.39 9.85 -10.72
CA ALA A 320 26.76 10.22 -10.33
C ALA A 320 26.82 11.28 -9.22
N ARG A 321 25.71 12.01 -8.96
CA ARG A 321 25.61 12.96 -7.84
C ARG A 321 25.65 12.28 -6.47
N ALA A 322 25.38 10.97 -6.41
CA ALA A 322 25.51 10.18 -5.19
C ALA A 322 26.94 10.25 -4.59
N ASP A 323 27.96 10.34 -5.45
CA ASP A 323 29.38 10.37 -5.03
C ASP A 323 29.77 11.73 -4.40
N ALA A 324 28.97 12.77 -4.62
CA ALA A 324 29.24 14.12 -4.14
C ALA A 324 28.74 14.37 -2.69
N SER A 325 27.91 13.49 -2.14
CA SER A 325 27.40 13.58 -0.77
C SER A 325 27.19 12.18 -0.19
N PRO A 326 28.07 11.69 0.70
CA PRO A 326 27.82 10.47 1.44
C PRO A 326 26.50 10.61 2.21
N LEU A 327 25.65 9.58 2.18
CA LEU A 327 24.45 9.53 3.00
C LEU A 327 24.85 9.45 4.48
N GLU A 328 24.95 10.59 5.16
CA GLU A 328 24.69 10.62 6.60
C GLU A 328 23.16 10.60 6.74
N GLU A 329 22.60 9.52 7.31
CA GLU A 329 21.19 9.48 7.68
C GLU A 329 20.98 10.45 8.85
N PRO A 330 20.25 11.56 8.67
CA PRO A 330 19.91 12.39 9.81
C PRO A 330 18.95 11.60 10.69
N PRO A 331 19.11 11.61 12.03
CA PRO A 331 18.04 11.15 12.91
C PRO A 331 16.78 11.98 12.60
N GLY A 332 15.72 11.33 12.10
CA GLY A 332 14.45 11.97 11.71
C GLY A 332 14.34 12.50 10.26
N GLY A 333 15.28 12.18 9.36
CA GLY A 333 15.35 12.80 8.02
C GLY A 333 14.35 12.30 6.95
N ALA A 334 13.56 11.27 7.22
CA ALA A 334 12.70 10.63 6.22
C ALA A 334 11.19 10.91 6.40
N GLY A 335 10.80 11.76 7.35
CA GLY A 335 9.38 12.01 7.68
C GLY A 335 8.71 10.82 8.39
N SER A 336 7.41 10.94 8.64
CA SER A 336 6.58 9.86 9.23
C SER A 336 6.22 8.82 8.17
N ASP A 337 6.02 7.57 8.58
CA ASP A 337 5.48 6.53 7.67
C ASP A 337 4.00 6.77 7.33
N ASP A 338 3.32 7.59 8.12
CA ASP A 338 1.95 8.04 7.88
C ASP A 338 1.88 9.22 6.89
N ASP A 339 3.02 9.80 6.50
CA ASP A 339 3.08 10.80 5.44
C ASP A 339 2.78 10.17 4.06
N PRO A 340 2.24 10.96 3.09
CA PRO A 340 1.98 10.48 1.74
C PRO A 340 3.25 9.92 1.08
N GLY A 341 3.19 8.67 0.63
CA GLY A 341 4.25 8.05 -0.18
C GLY A 341 3.90 7.94 -1.66
N LEU A 342 2.61 8.06 -1.98
CA LEU A 342 2.08 7.83 -3.32
C LEU A 342 0.89 8.75 -3.61
N ILE A 343 0.89 9.36 -4.80
CA ILE A 343 -0.27 10.06 -5.37
C ILE A 343 -0.67 9.37 -6.67
N ILE A 344 -1.86 8.79 -6.69
CA ILE A 344 -2.45 8.18 -7.89
C ILE A 344 -3.64 9.02 -8.34
N TYR A 345 -3.60 9.48 -9.59
CA TYR A 345 -4.71 10.22 -10.17
C TYR A 345 -5.79 9.28 -10.70
N THR A 346 -6.99 9.37 -10.14
CA THR A 346 -8.16 8.58 -10.55
C THR A 346 -9.12 9.44 -11.36
N SER A 347 -9.87 8.86 -12.29
CA SER A 347 -10.88 9.58 -13.07
C SER A 347 -12.00 10.11 -12.16
N GLY A 348 -11.99 11.42 -11.87
CA GLY A 348 -12.99 12.06 -11.01
C GLY A 348 -14.38 12.11 -11.65
N THR A 349 -15.42 12.14 -10.81
CA THR A 349 -16.82 12.31 -11.24
C THR A 349 -17.09 13.63 -11.96
N THR A 350 -16.26 14.65 -11.70
CA THR A 350 -16.32 15.99 -12.32
C THR A 350 -15.62 16.05 -13.67
N GLY A 351 -15.03 14.95 -14.16
CA GLY A 351 -14.32 14.87 -15.44
C GLY A 351 -12.84 15.22 -15.38
N ARG A 352 -12.35 15.81 -14.28
CA ARG A 352 -10.90 15.99 -14.03
C ARG A 352 -10.38 14.93 -13.06
N PRO A 353 -9.20 14.33 -13.31
CA PRO A 353 -8.63 13.37 -12.39
C PRO A 353 -8.33 13.96 -11.01
N LYS A 354 -8.56 13.20 -9.93
CA LYS A 354 -8.27 13.59 -8.53
C LYS A 354 -7.08 12.78 -8.02
N GLY A 355 -6.11 13.43 -7.36
CA GLY A 355 -4.96 12.73 -6.77
C GLY A 355 -5.32 12.11 -5.42
N ALA A 356 -5.42 10.78 -5.34
CA ALA A 356 -5.60 10.06 -4.08
C ALA A 356 -4.25 9.97 -3.34
N LEU A 357 -4.20 10.44 -2.09
CA LEU A 357 -3.03 10.42 -1.22
C LEU A 357 -2.97 9.10 -0.46
N ILE A 358 -1.94 8.30 -0.71
CA ILE A 358 -1.71 7.03 -0.04
C ILE A 358 -0.42 7.15 0.78
N SER A 359 -0.47 6.86 2.07
CA SER A 359 0.70 6.92 2.96
C SER A 359 1.70 5.80 2.67
N HIS A 360 2.95 5.98 3.09
CA HIS A 360 3.95 4.91 2.98
C HIS A 360 3.51 3.65 3.72
N ARG A 361 2.95 3.81 4.94
CA ARG A 361 2.43 2.72 5.76
C ARG A 361 1.27 2.01 5.07
N ALA A 362 0.29 2.75 4.55
CA ALA A 362 -0.87 2.18 3.88
C ALA A 362 -0.46 1.31 2.69
N LEU A 363 0.50 1.76 1.89
CA LEU A 363 1.02 0.99 0.76
C LEU A 363 1.77 -0.27 1.20
N ALA A 364 2.67 -0.15 2.18
CA ALA A 364 3.44 -1.30 2.68
C ALA A 364 2.52 -2.37 3.32
N GLU A 365 1.57 -1.94 4.15
CA GLU A 365 0.61 -2.82 4.80
C GLU A 365 -0.36 -3.43 3.78
N GLY A 366 -0.83 -2.65 2.80
CA GLY A 366 -1.66 -3.16 1.70
C GLY A 366 -0.94 -4.26 0.91
N CYS A 367 0.35 -4.05 0.60
CA CYS A 367 1.17 -5.09 -0.04
C CYS A 367 1.23 -6.36 0.81
N ARG A 368 1.44 -6.23 2.12
CA ARG A 368 1.53 -7.35 3.06
C ARG A 368 0.21 -8.11 3.19
N LEU A 369 -0.90 -7.40 3.34
CA LEU A 369 -2.25 -8.00 3.45
C LEU A 369 -2.61 -8.76 2.17
N GLN A 370 -2.40 -8.15 1.01
CA GLN A 370 -2.68 -8.82 -0.25
C GLN A 370 -1.72 -9.99 -0.50
N ALA A 371 -0.44 -9.82 -0.16
CA ALA A 371 0.57 -10.87 -0.32
C ALA A 371 0.20 -12.14 0.46
N THR A 372 -0.17 -11.97 1.73
CA THR A 372 -0.59 -13.06 2.62
C THR A 372 -1.93 -13.68 2.23
N ARG A 373 -2.80 -12.95 1.51
CA ARG A 373 -4.08 -13.47 1.02
C ARG A 373 -3.95 -14.27 -0.26
N VAL A 374 -3.11 -13.81 -1.18
CA VAL A 374 -3.07 -14.31 -2.56
C VAL A 374 -1.97 -15.36 -2.75
N TYR A 375 -0.81 -15.21 -2.10
CA TYR A 375 0.36 -16.04 -2.39
C TYR A 375 0.78 -16.94 -1.23
N HIS A 376 1.29 -18.11 -1.61
CA HIS A 376 1.79 -19.13 -0.67
C HIS A 376 3.30 -19.35 -0.83
N SER A 377 3.93 -18.66 -1.78
CA SER A 377 5.33 -18.79 -2.21
C SER A 377 5.77 -17.47 -2.88
N PRO A 378 7.09 -17.17 -2.91
CA PRO A 378 7.64 -16.14 -3.79
C PRO A 378 7.23 -16.39 -5.25
N SER A 379 6.76 -15.35 -5.95
CA SER A 379 6.27 -15.46 -7.32
C SER A 379 7.14 -14.69 -8.32
N VAL A 380 7.13 -15.11 -9.57
CA VAL A 380 7.67 -14.33 -10.70
C VAL A 380 6.49 -13.68 -11.41
N SER A 381 6.37 -12.37 -11.28
CA SER A 381 5.24 -11.59 -11.80
C SER A 381 5.54 -10.99 -13.16
N LEU A 382 4.61 -11.07 -14.11
CA LEU A 382 4.69 -10.35 -15.38
C LEU A 382 4.14 -8.93 -15.24
N ALA A 383 5.01 -7.92 -15.30
CA ALA A 383 4.65 -6.51 -15.17
C ALA A 383 4.58 -5.79 -16.52
N ASN A 384 3.37 -5.65 -17.05
CA ASN A 384 3.05 -4.93 -18.28
C ASN A 384 1.87 -3.93 -18.12
N LEU A 385 1.39 -3.75 -16.88
CA LEU A 385 0.32 -2.79 -16.55
C LEU A 385 0.92 -1.41 -16.26
N PRO A 386 0.22 -0.30 -16.56
CA PRO A 386 0.73 1.04 -16.28
C PRO A 386 1.11 1.23 -14.81
N VAL A 387 2.37 1.62 -14.55
CA VAL A 387 2.90 1.87 -13.20
C VAL A 387 2.46 3.21 -12.60
N GLY A 388 1.75 4.04 -13.37
CA GLY A 388 1.01 5.19 -12.85
C GLY A 388 -0.35 4.83 -12.23
N HIS A 389 -0.69 3.55 -12.17
CA HIS A 389 -1.93 3.03 -11.58
C HIS A 389 -1.60 2.02 -10.48
N VAL A 390 -2.42 1.95 -9.43
CA VAL A 390 -2.20 1.05 -8.28
C VAL A 390 -2.05 -0.41 -8.71
N ALA A 391 -2.82 -0.88 -9.70
CA ALA A 391 -2.69 -2.25 -10.20
C ALA A 391 -1.29 -2.57 -10.75
N GLY A 392 -0.68 -1.66 -11.54
CA GLY A 392 0.66 -1.91 -12.08
C GLY A 392 1.75 -1.76 -11.02
N LEU A 393 1.66 -0.73 -10.19
CA LEU A 393 2.69 -0.40 -9.19
C LEU A 393 2.62 -1.32 -7.95
N MET A 394 1.42 -1.60 -7.46
CA MET A 394 1.18 -2.37 -6.25
C MET A 394 0.93 -3.84 -6.57
N ASP A 395 -0.20 -4.19 -7.20
CA ASP A 395 -0.64 -5.59 -7.36
C ASP A 395 0.41 -6.44 -8.11
N VAL A 396 1.00 -5.88 -9.17
CA VAL A 396 1.88 -6.64 -10.08
C VAL A 396 3.37 -6.47 -9.77
N VAL A 397 3.78 -5.45 -9.00
CA VAL A 397 5.20 -5.16 -8.71
C VAL A 397 5.52 -5.19 -7.21
N SER A 398 4.84 -4.39 -6.40
CA SER A 398 5.19 -4.25 -4.97
C SER A 398 4.76 -5.45 -4.12
N VAL A 399 3.66 -6.10 -4.48
CA VAL A 399 3.15 -7.27 -3.77
C VAL A 399 4.04 -8.52 -3.96
N PRO A 400 4.52 -8.86 -5.17
CA PRO A 400 5.55 -9.88 -5.35
C PRO A 400 6.84 -9.58 -4.57
N LEU A 401 7.27 -8.31 -4.55
CA LEU A 401 8.44 -7.87 -3.77
C LEU A 401 8.24 -8.14 -2.27
N ALA A 402 7.04 -7.94 -1.72
CA ALA A 402 6.75 -8.25 -0.32
C ALA A 402 7.02 -9.73 0.04
N MET A 403 6.72 -10.65 -0.89
CA MET A 403 6.96 -12.09 -0.75
C MET A 403 8.39 -12.54 -1.06
N GLY A 404 9.29 -11.63 -1.47
CA GLY A 404 10.64 -12.00 -1.93
C GLY A 404 10.65 -12.60 -3.34
N GLY A 405 9.62 -12.29 -4.14
CA GLY A 405 9.48 -12.72 -5.52
C GLY A 405 10.35 -11.94 -6.51
N ALA A 406 10.09 -12.12 -7.79
CA ALA A 406 10.74 -11.41 -8.88
C ALA A 406 9.73 -10.79 -9.86
N VAL A 407 10.19 -9.85 -10.68
CA VAL A 407 9.37 -9.15 -11.68
C VAL A 407 10.01 -9.26 -13.05
N CYS A 408 9.29 -9.86 -13.99
CA CYS A 408 9.60 -9.79 -15.42
C CYS A 408 8.89 -8.55 -15.98
N PHE A 409 9.64 -7.48 -16.23
CA PHE A 409 9.09 -6.27 -16.83
C PHE A 409 8.88 -6.44 -18.32
N MET A 410 7.75 -5.94 -18.82
CA MET A 410 7.46 -5.83 -20.23
C MET A 410 6.89 -4.44 -20.50
N GLU A 411 7.62 -3.62 -21.26
CA GLU A 411 7.29 -2.19 -21.38
C GLU A 411 5.96 -1.97 -22.10
N ASP A 412 5.70 -2.81 -23.10
CA ASP A 412 4.54 -2.73 -23.98
C ASP A 412 3.64 -3.96 -23.81
N PHE A 413 2.33 -3.73 -23.86
CA PHE A 413 1.38 -4.83 -23.98
C PHE A 413 1.36 -5.35 -25.41
N ASP A 414 1.95 -6.52 -25.62
CA ASP A 414 1.87 -7.28 -26.88
C ASP A 414 1.21 -8.65 -26.63
N PRO A 415 -0.06 -8.83 -27.03
CA PRO A 415 -0.79 -10.10 -26.87
C PRO A 415 -0.08 -11.31 -27.48
N ALA A 416 0.64 -11.15 -28.59
CA ALA A 416 1.30 -12.25 -29.28
C ALA A 416 2.61 -12.65 -28.58
N ALA A 417 3.31 -11.69 -27.98
CA ALA A 417 4.59 -11.95 -27.31
C ALA A 417 4.43 -12.51 -25.88
N ILE A 418 3.35 -12.15 -25.18
CA ILE A 418 3.12 -12.51 -23.77
C ILE A 418 3.25 -14.02 -23.48
N PRO A 419 2.62 -14.94 -24.24
CA PRO A 419 2.75 -16.38 -23.98
C PRO A 419 4.22 -16.84 -24.01
N GLY A 420 4.99 -16.37 -24.98
CA GLY A 420 6.42 -16.68 -25.08
C GLY A 420 7.26 -16.05 -23.95
N VAL A 421 6.88 -14.87 -23.45
CA VAL A 421 7.54 -14.27 -22.27
C VAL A 421 7.25 -15.10 -21.02
N ILE A 422 5.99 -15.52 -20.80
CA ILE A 422 5.60 -16.39 -19.68
C ILE A 422 6.44 -17.67 -19.68
N GLU A 423 6.54 -18.32 -20.85
CA GLU A 423 7.31 -19.56 -21.00
C GLU A 423 8.80 -19.37 -20.72
N ARG A 424 9.42 -18.31 -21.26
CA ARG A 424 10.86 -18.04 -21.14
C ARG A 424 11.27 -17.61 -19.73
N ALA A 425 10.53 -16.66 -19.16
CA ALA A 425 10.81 -16.10 -17.83
C ALA A 425 10.27 -16.98 -16.69
N LYS A 426 9.55 -18.07 -17.02
CA LYS A 426 8.89 -18.96 -16.06
C LYS A 426 8.04 -18.15 -15.08
N VAL A 427 7.23 -17.26 -15.64
CA VAL A 427 6.27 -16.43 -14.88
C VAL A 427 5.35 -17.37 -14.11
N THR A 428 5.17 -17.08 -12.82
CA THR A 428 4.26 -17.84 -11.94
C THR A 428 3.02 -17.03 -11.56
N LEU A 429 3.07 -15.70 -11.67
CA LEU A 429 1.95 -14.79 -11.45
C LEU A 429 1.65 -13.98 -12.73
N TRP A 430 0.46 -14.17 -13.28
CA TRP A 430 -0.05 -13.38 -14.39
C TRP A 430 -1.27 -12.56 -13.95
N GLY A 431 -1.02 -11.33 -13.49
CA GLY A 431 -2.05 -10.38 -13.06
C GLY A 431 -2.41 -9.38 -14.17
N GLN A 432 -3.65 -9.36 -14.66
CA GLN A 432 -4.09 -8.46 -15.75
C GLN A 432 -5.54 -7.99 -15.57
N ILE A 433 -5.98 -7.06 -16.42
CA ILE A 433 -7.40 -6.80 -16.61
C ILE A 433 -8.02 -7.83 -17.58
N PRO A 434 -9.32 -8.17 -17.43
CA PRO A 434 -10.00 -9.18 -18.26
C PRO A 434 -9.84 -9.03 -19.77
N THR A 435 -9.91 -7.80 -20.30
CA THR A 435 -9.76 -7.54 -21.74
C THR A 435 -8.38 -7.92 -22.26
N MET A 436 -7.33 -7.78 -21.44
CA MET A 436 -5.96 -8.17 -21.84
C MET A 436 -5.83 -9.70 -21.93
N PHE A 437 -6.44 -10.45 -20.99
CA PHE A 437 -6.52 -11.91 -21.11
C PHE A 437 -7.25 -12.32 -22.39
N GLN A 438 -8.37 -11.67 -22.73
CA GLN A 438 -9.10 -11.97 -23.95
C GLN A 438 -8.22 -11.79 -25.20
N LEU A 439 -7.50 -10.68 -25.28
CA LEU A 439 -6.63 -10.39 -26.41
C LEU A 439 -5.48 -11.40 -26.52
N VAL A 440 -4.89 -11.84 -25.40
CA VAL A 440 -3.82 -12.85 -25.39
C VAL A 440 -4.37 -14.23 -25.75
N MET A 441 -5.46 -14.67 -25.12
CA MET A 441 -6.02 -16.01 -25.33
C MET A 441 -6.63 -16.20 -26.73
N ALA A 442 -6.92 -15.11 -27.45
CA ALA A 442 -7.33 -15.15 -28.86
C ALA A 442 -6.17 -15.40 -29.84
N ARG A 443 -4.92 -15.37 -29.37
CA ARG A 443 -3.71 -15.55 -30.18
C ARG A 443 -3.35 -17.03 -30.32
N PRO A 444 -2.98 -17.52 -31.52
CA PRO A 444 -2.43 -18.87 -31.70
C PRO A 444 -1.27 -19.18 -30.74
N GLU A 445 -0.44 -18.17 -30.49
CA GLU A 445 0.74 -18.24 -29.62
C GLU A 445 0.39 -18.70 -28.19
N ALA A 446 -0.83 -18.43 -27.70
CA ALA A 446 -1.28 -18.87 -26.38
C ALA A 446 -1.51 -20.39 -26.28
N ALA A 447 -1.83 -21.05 -27.40
CA ALA A 447 -1.98 -22.50 -27.46
C ALA A 447 -0.64 -23.22 -27.74
N GLU A 448 0.34 -22.51 -28.29
CA GLU A 448 1.66 -23.05 -28.65
C GLU A 448 2.67 -22.98 -27.48
N ALA A 449 2.56 -21.94 -26.64
CA ALA A 449 3.49 -21.73 -25.53
C ALA A 449 3.22 -22.64 -24.32
N ASP A 450 4.28 -23.01 -23.61
CA ASP A 450 4.18 -23.69 -22.31
C ASP A 450 3.83 -22.69 -21.18
N LEU A 451 2.55 -22.67 -20.80
CA LEU A 451 2.02 -21.84 -19.70
C LEU A 451 1.98 -22.55 -18.35
N SER A 452 2.57 -23.76 -18.23
CA SER A 452 2.48 -24.58 -17.01
C SER A 452 3.26 -24.03 -15.81
N SER A 453 4.11 -23.02 -16.01
CA SER A 453 4.77 -22.31 -14.89
C SER A 453 3.81 -21.42 -14.10
N LEU A 454 2.64 -21.08 -14.65
CA LEU A 454 1.67 -20.24 -13.99
C LEU A 454 1.08 -20.95 -12.76
N GLU A 455 1.30 -20.38 -11.58
CA GLU A 455 0.67 -20.82 -10.34
C GLU A 455 -0.58 -20.00 -10.03
N TYR A 456 -0.58 -18.72 -10.41
CA TYR A 456 -1.63 -17.75 -10.10
C TYR A 456 -1.97 -16.90 -11.33
N ILE A 457 -3.27 -16.77 -11.61
CA ILE A 457 -3.81 -15.80 -12.55
C ILE A 457 -4.77 -14.91 -11.78
N ALA A 458 -4.47 -13.61 -11.75
CA ALA A 458 -5.24 -12.63 -10.99
C ALA A 458 -5.85 -11.56 -11.88
N TRP A 459 -7.07 -11.11 -11.56
CA TRP A 459 -7.70 -10.00 -12.27
C TRP A 459 -8.51 -9.11 -11.37
N GLY A 460 -8.64 -7.84 -11.75
CA GLY A 460 -9.46 -6.87 -11.05
C GLY A 460 -9.90 -5.74 -11.97
N GLY A 461 -10.70 -4.83 -11.43
CA GLY A 461 -11.15 -3.62 -12.13
C GLY A 461 -12.25 -3.82 -13.18
N ALA A 462 -12.53 -5.06 -13.59
CA ALA A 462 -13.68 -5.46 -14.38
C ALA A 462 -14.04 -6.95 -14.14
N PRO A 463 -15.29 -7.37 -14.39
CA PRO A 463 -15.67 -8.78 -14.38
C PRO A 463 -14.96 -9.59 -15.47
N LEU A 464 -14.63 -10.85 -15.18
CA LEU A 464 -14.04 -11.76 -16.15
C LEU A 464 -15.14 -12.31 -17.08
N PRO A 465 -15.01 -12.19 -18.41
CA PRO A 465 -15.90 -12.87 -19.35
C PRO A 465 -15.93 -14.37 -19.06
N ARG A 466 -17.14 -14.93 -18.96
CA ARG A 466 -17.36 -16.35 -18.66
C ARG A 466 -16.56 -17.29 -19.55
N GLU A 467 -16.45 -16.96 -20.84
CA GLU A 467 -15.69 -17.73 -21.83
C GLU A 467 -14.20 -17.84 -21.54
N LEU A 468 -13.62 -16.94 -20.73
CA LEU A 468 -12.20 -16.97 -20.38
C LEU A 468 -11.93 -17.82 -19.15
N VAL A 469 -12.94 -18.17 -18.35
CA VAL A 469 -12.73 -18.93 -17.12
C VAL A 469 -12.12 -20.30 -17.41
N ALA A 470 -12.72 -21.07 -18.33
CA ALA A 470 -12.25 -22.42 -18.66
C ALA A 470 -10.86 -22.42 -19.34
N PRO A 471 -10.58 -21.57 -20.37
CA PRO A 471 -9.24 -21.46 -20.95
C PRO A 471 -8.16 -21.06 -19.94
N LEU A 472 -8.44 -20.10 -19.05
CA LEU A 472 -7.47 -19.70 -18.02
C LEU A 472 -7.28 -20.79 -16.97
N ARG A 473 -8.34 -21.51 -16.59
CA ARG A 473 -8.25 -22.65 -15.67
C ARG A 473 -7.43 -23.81 -16.28
N ALA A 474 -7.49 -23.98 -17.61
CA ALA A 474 -6.76 -25.04 -18.31
C ALA A 474 -5.24 -24.87 -18.27
N THR A 475 -4.71 -23.69 -17.91
CA THR A 475 -3.26 -23.51 -17.67
C THR A 475 -2.77 -24.23 -16.41
N GLY A 476 -3.69 -24.63 -15.52
CA GLY A 476 -3.39 -25.22 -14.22
C GLY A 476 -3.23 -24.21 -13.08
N ALA A 477 -3.29 -22.91 -13.39
CA ALA A 477 -3.16 -21.84 -12.41
C ALA A 477 -4.42 -21.68 -11.54
N ARG A 478 -4.22 -21.18 -10.32
CA ARG A 478 -5.29 -20.72 -9.45
C ARG A 478 -5.85 -19.40 -9.95
N LEU A 479 -7.16 -19.34 -10.13
CA LEU A 479 -7.86 -18.16 -10.63
C LEU A 479 -8.34 -17.31 -9.45
N ILE A 480 -7.92 -16.03 -9.41
CA ILE A 480 -8.20 -15.14 -8.29
C ILE A 480 -8.74 -13.81 -8.82
N SER A 481 -10.02 -13.54 -8.59
CA SER A 481 -10.55 -12.18 -8.78
C SER A 481 -10.22 -11.34 -7.55
N VAL A 482 -9.82 -10.10 -7.77
CA VAL A 482 -9.58 -9.11 -6.73
C VAL A 482 -10.51 -7.91 -6.95
N TYR A 483 -11.11 -7.42 -5.86
CA TYR A 483 -11.88 -6.19 -5.87
C TYR A 483 -11.28 -5.21 -4.87
N GLY A 484 -11.00 -4.01 -5.34
CA GLY A 484 -10.42 -2.91 -4.58
C GLY A 484 -10.46 -1.63 -5.39
N LEU A 485 -10.24 -0.51 -4.72
CA LEU A 485 -10.16 0.80 -5.32
C LEU A 485 -8.76 1.38 -5.09
N THR A 486 -8.43 2.44 -5.81
CA THR A 486 -7.18 3.17 -5.51
C THR A 486 -7.23 3.72 -4.09
N GLU A 487 -8.40 4.23 -3.70
CA GLU A 487 -8.70 4.81 -2.40
C GLU A 487 -8.65 3.78 -1.26
N SER A 488 -8.74 2.46 -1.56
CA SER A 488 -8.59 1.41 -0.55
C SER A 488 -7.16 0.92 -0.39
N CYS A 489 -6.26 1.19 -1.35
CA CYS A 489 -4.86 0.74 -1.39
C CYS A 489 -4.64 -0.77 -1.12
N VAL A 490 -5.68 -1.57 -1.12
CA VAL A 490 -5.66 -3.02 -0.95
C VAL A 490 -6.91 -3.56 -1.60
N SER A 491 -6.82 -4.79 -2.12
CA SER A 491 -8.01 -5.53 -2.52
C SER A 491 -8.78 -5.96 -1.26
N VAL A 492 -10.07 -5.62 -1.23
CA VAL A 492 -10.97 -5.79 -0.09
C VAL A 492 -11.81 -7.06 -0.15
N ALA A 493 -11.99 -7.64 -1.35
CA ALA A 493 -12.69 -8.90 -1.55
C ALA A 493 -12.00 -9.77 -2.62
N TYR A 494 -12.11 -11.08 -2.44
CA TYR A 494 -11.44 -12.09 -3.26
C TYR A 494 -12.34 -13.29 -3.51
N ASN A 495 -12.30 -13.84 -4.72
CA ASN A 495 -12.78 -15.19 -4.94
C ASN A 495 -11.78 -16.21 -4.41
N GLU A 496 -12.30 -17.31 -3.86
CA GLU A 496 -11.44 -18.40 -3.43
C GLU A 496 -10.80 -19.10 -4.63
N PRO A 497 -9.57 -19.62 -4.52
CA PRO A 497 -8.88 -20.31 -5.61
C PRO A 497 -9.64 -21.49 -6.22
N ASP A 498 -10.53 -22.13 -5.44
CA ASP A 498 -11.35 -23.28 -5.83
C ASP A 498 -12.79 -22.91 -6.22
N ALA A 499 -13.11 -21.61 -6.27
CA ALA A 499 -14.42 -21.14 -6.69
C ALA A 499 -14.83 -21.73 -8.04
N ASP A 500 -16.12 -22.06 -8.20
CA ASP A 500 -16.64 -22.57 -9.46
C ASP A 500 -16.68 -21.50 -10.55
N GLU A 501 -16.92 -21.93 -11.80
CA GLU A 501 -16.91 -21.00 -12.95
C GLU A 501 -17.99 -19.93 -12.86
N GLU A 502 -19.14 -20.26 -12.27
CA GLU A 502 -20.24 -19.32 -12.08
C GLU A 502 -19.84 -18.20 -11.13
N THR A 503 -19.23 -18.57 -10.00
CA THR A 503 -18.79 -17.65 -8.97
C THR A 503 -17.70 -16.72 -9.51
N LEU A 504 -16.68 -17.28 -10.18
CA LEU A 504 -15.61 -16.48 -10.80
C LEU A 504 -16.10 -15.50 -11.86
N ALA A 505 -17.14 -15.87 -12.61
CA ALA A 505 -17.69 -15.03 -13.68
C ALA A 505 -18.65 -13.94 -13.16
N THR A 506 -19.23 -14.11 -11.97
CA THR A 506 -20.37 -13.28 -11.54
C THR A 506 -20.20 -12.59 -10.20
N THR A 507 -19.13 -12.86 -9.45
CA THR A 507 -18.87 -12.25 -8.15
C THR A 507 -17.44 -11.73 -8.06
N VAL A 508 -17.20 -10.92 -7.04
CA VAL A 508 -15.84 -10.54 -6.59
C VAL A 508 -15.40 -11.34 -5.36
N GLY A 509 -16.16 -12.39 -5.02
CA GLY A 509 -15.94 -13.27 -3.89
C GLY A 509 -16.27 -12.65 -2.54
N ARG A 510 -15.54 -13.03 -1.50
CA ARG A 510 -15.84 -12.67 -0.10
C ARG A 510 -14.91 -11.56 0.39
N PRO A 511 -15.37 -10.70 1.33
CA PRO A 511 -14.50 -9.77 2.01
C PRO A 511 -13.28 -10.48 2.62
N ASP A 512 -12.13 -9.83 2.60
CA ASP A 512 -11.00 -10.27 3.42
C ASP A 512 -11.41 -10.18 4.89
N PRO A 513 -11.32 -11.26 5.68
CA PRO A 513 -11.83 -11.30 7.05
C PRO A 513 -11.10 -10.36 8.00
N ARG A 514 -9.95 -9.83 7.58
CA ARG A 514 -9.22 -8.82 8.33
C ARG A 514 -9.87 -7.45 8.12
N LEU A 515 -10.40 -7.17 6.94
CA LEU A 515 -10.94 -5.86 6.60
C LEU A 515 -12.42 -5.76 6.93
N GLU A 516 -12.91 -4.55 7.18
CA GLU A 516 -14.33 -4.31 7.40
C GLU A 516 -15.00 -3.89 6.09
N LEU A 517 -16.07 -4.60 5.74
CA LEU A 517 -16.91 -4.31 4.59
C LEU A 517 -18.37 -4.40 5.02
N ARG A 518 -19.18 -3.42 4.62
CA ARG A 518 -20.64 -3.46 4.75
C ARG A 518 -21.33 -3.05 3.46
N ILE A 519 -22.54 -3.55 3.26
CA ILE A 519 -23.44 -3.15 2.18
C ILE A 519 -24.58 -2.34 2.79
N VAL A 520 -24.75 -1.10 2.35
CA VAL A 520 -25.68 -0.12 2.96
C VAL A 520 -26.76 0.27 1.96
N GLY A 521 -28.02 0.18 2.36
CA GLY A 521 -29.17 0.58 1.56
C GLY A 521 -29.27 2.10 1.35
N GLU A 522 -30.26 2.53 0.55
CA GLU A 522 -30.49 3.95 0.26
C GLU A 522 -30.89 4.78 1.51
N ASP A 523 -31.39 4.12 2.55
CA ASP A 523 -31.78 4.72 3.83
C ASP A 523 -30.60 4.90 4.80
N GLY A 524 -29.40 4.43 4.44
CA GLY A 524 -28.22 4.48 5.29
C GLY A 524 -28.10 3.31 6.28
N GLU A 525 -29.05 2.37 6.26
CA GLU A 525 -29.05 1.17 7.10
C GLU A 525 -28.44 -0.04 6.36
N PRO A 526 -28.00 -1.10 7.06
CA PRO A 526 -27.53 -2.32 6.41
C PRO A 526 -28.56 -2.86 5.41
N ALA A 527 -28.11 -3.18 4.20
CA ALA A 527 -28.97 -3.74 3.17
C ALA A 527 -29.55 -5.10 3.62
N ALA A 528 -30.83 -5.34 3.33
CA ALA A 528 -31.42 -6.65 3.57
C ALA A 528 -30.70 -7.74 2.74
N PRO A 529 -30.66 -9.01 3.19
CA PRO A 529 -30.03 -10.08 2.44
C PRO A 529 -30.55 -10.17 0.99
N GLY A 530 -29.64 -10.16 0.02
CA GLY A 530 -29.96 -10.18 -1.41
C GLY A 530 -30.45 -8.84 -2.00
N ALA A 531 -30.57 -7.78 -1.19
CA ALA A 531 -30.88 -6.44 -1.67
C ALA A 531 -29.60 -5.69 -2.09
N PRO A 532 -29.66 -4.85 -3.14
CA PRO A 532 -28.53 -4.02 -3.54
C PRO A 532 -28.30 -2.88 -2.54
N GLY A 533 -27.04 -2.56 -2.30
CA GLY A 533 -26.63 -1.40 -1.51
C GLY A 533 -25.22 -0.94 -1.83
N GLU A 534 -24.87 0.26 -1.38
CA GLU A 534 -23.52 0.81 -1.49
C GLU A 534 -22.53 -0.04 -0.69
N ILE A 535 -21.45 -0.46 -1.33
CA ILE A 535 -20.32 -1.09 -0.65
C ILE A 535 -19.54 0.01 0.06
N GLN A 536 -19.35 -0.15 1.37
CA GLN A 536 -18.53 0.73 2.19
C GLN A 536 -17.45 -0.09 2.88
N VAL A 537 -16.22 0.42 2.90
CA VAL A 537 -15.06 -0.33 3.40
C VAL A 537 -14.27 0.46 4.44
N ARG A 538 -13.77 -0.22 5.47
CA ARG A 538 -12.85 0.34 6.45
C ARG A 538 -11.67 -0.60 6.62
N ASN A 539 -10.46 -0.07 6.45
CA ASN A 539 -9.21 -0.83 6.57
C ASN A 539 -8.04 0.11 6.91
N PRO A 540 -6.91 -0.41 7.40
CA PRO A 540 -5.75 0.42 7.77
C PRO A 540 -4.97 0.98 6.56
N CYS A 541 -5.35 0.62 5.34
CA CYS A 541 -4.68 1.01 4.10
C CYS A 541 -5.44 2.10 3.33
N LEU A 542 -6.55 2.61 3.87
CA LEU A 542 -7.33 3.65 3.20
C LEU A 542 -6.47 4.87 2.87
N MET A 543 -6.76 5.52 1.74
CA MET A 543 -6.15 6.80 1.39
C MET A 543 -6.35 7.82 2.51
N SER A 544 -5.40 8.73 2.68
CA SER A 544 -5.52 9.87 3.61
C SER A 544 -6.50 10.94 3.11
N GLY A 545 -6.80 10.95 1.81
CA GLY A 545 -7.75 11.88 1.18
C GLY A 545 -7.36 12.23 -0.25
N TYR A 546 -8.10 13.16 -0.85
CA TYR A 546 -7.77 13.72 -2.16
C TYR A 546 -6.93 14.99 -2.01
N LEU A 547 -5.84 15.08 -2.78
CA LEU A 547 -4.91 16.21 -2.78
C LEU A 547 -5.68 17.52 -3.04
N GLY A 548 -5.54 18.49 -2.13
CA GLY A 548 -6.13 19.82 -2.26
C GLY A 548 -7.66 19.88 -2.27
N LEU A 549 -8.35 18.76 -2.00
CA LEU A 549 -9.80 18.63 -2.14
C LEU A 549 -10.46 18.14 -0.83
N PRO A 550 -10.51 18.98 0.23
CA PRO A 550 -11.06 18.59 1.53
C PRO A 550 -12.54 18.25 1.49
N GLU A 551 -13.34 18.93 0.66
CA GLU A 551 -14.78 18.64 0.51
C GLU A 551 -14.99 17.26 -0.12
N ALA A 552 -14.32 16.96 -1.24
CA ALA A 552 -14.38 15.64 -1.86
C ALA A 552 -13.82 14.53 -0.97
N THR A 553 -12.86 14.87 -0.10
CA THR A 553 -12.33 13.95 0.91
C THR A 553 -13.39 13.64 1.96
N ALA A 554 -14.03 14.67 2.52
CA ALA A 554 -15.10 14.49 3.50
C ALA A 554 -16.29 13.71 2.92
N GLU A 555 -16.66 13.96 1.65
CA GLU A 555 -17.72 13.21 0.97
C GLU A 555 -17.37 11.73 0.73
N ALA A 556 -16.07 11.41 0.61
CA ALA A 556 -15.62 10.05 0.37
C ALA A 556 -15.72 9.16 1.63
N PHE A 557 -15.77 9.75 2.82
CA PHE A 557 -15.82 9.00 4.07
C PHE A 557 -17.15 9.22 4.81
N THR A 558 -17.64 8.17 5.47
CA THR A 558 -18.72 8.30 6.46
C THR A 558 -18.17 8.85 7.76
N GLU A 559 -19.05 9.34 8.64
CA GLU A 559 -18.66 9.87 9.96
C GLU A 559 -17.95 8.82 10.84
N ASP A 560 -18.29 7.54 10.65
CA ASP A 560 -17.69 6.39 11.35
C ASP A 560 -16.47 5.79 10.63
N GLY A 561 -15.92 6.50 9.63
CA GLY A 561 -14.62 6.22 9.02
C GLY A 561 -14.63 5.16 7.92
N PHE A 562 -15.78 4.81 7.34
CA PHE A 562 -15.85 3.95 6.16
C PHE A 562 -15.71 4.77 4.88
N LEU A 563 -14.90 4.28 3.95
CA LEU A 563 -14.82 4.78 2.58
C LEU A 563 -16.07 4.36 1.81
N ARG A 564 -16.76 5.35 1.23
CA ARG A 564 -17.84 5.17 0.25
C ARG A 564 -17.24 4.83 -1.11
N THR A 565 -17.37 3.58 -1.54
CA THR A 565 -16.79 3.13 -2.81
C THR A 565 -17.53 3.67 -4.03
N GLY A 566 -18.80 4.04 -3.86
CA GLY A 566 -19.73 4.34 -4.95
C GLY A 566 -20.06 3.14 -5.83
N ASP A 567 -19.56 1.94 -5.51
CA ASP A 567 -19.95 0.66 -6.09
C ASP A 567 -21.14 0.10 -5.33
N VAL A 568 -22.06 -0.52 -6.07
CA VAL A 568 -23.24 -1.17 -5.51
C VAL A 568 -23.06 -2.67 -5.62
N GLY A 569 -23.24 -3.34 -4.48
CA GLY A 569 -23.10 -4.78 -4.33
C GLY A 569 -24.37 -5.44 -3.82
N VAL A 570 -24.48 -6.74 -4.08
CA VAL A 570 -25.46 -7.63 -3.45
C VAL A 570 -24.68 -8.78 -2.82
N GLU A 571 -24.88 -9.00 -1.53
CA GLU A 571 -24.39 -10.19 -0.86
C GLU A 571 -25.29 -11.39 -1.20
N ARG A 572 -24.69 -12.45 -1.71
CA ARG A 572 -25.35 -13.72 -2.03
C ARG A 572 -25.50 -14.58 -0.78
N PRO A 573 -26.40 -15.57 -0.77
CA PRO A 573 -26.58 -16.48 0.36
C PRO A 573 -25.32 -17.25 0.80
N ASP A 574 -24.32 -17.38 -0.10
CA ASP A 574 -23.03 -18.01 0.19
C ASP A 574 -21.97 -17.04 0.75
N GLY A 575 -22.35 -15.78 0.99
CA GLY A 575 -21.48 -14.70 1.48
C GLY A 575 -20.59 -14.05 0.42
N THR A 576 -20.71 -14.45 -0.86
CA THR A 576 -19.99 -13.78 -1.95
C THR A 576 -20.71 -12.51 -2.40
N ILE A 577 -19.95 -11.54 -2.89
CA ILE A 577 -20.47 -10.22 -3.30
C ILE A 577 -20.53 -10.16 -4.81
N MET A 578 -21.72 -9.87 -5.34
CA MET A 578 -21.94 -9.56 -6.74
C MET A 578 -21.96 -8.04 -6.93
N LEU A 579 -21.11 -7.50 -7.80
CA LEU A 579 -21.17 -6.09 -8.19
C LEU A 579 -22.32 -5.89 -9.17
N VAL A 580 -23.29 -5.05 -8.79
CA VAL A 580 -24.48 -4.76 -9.60
C VAL A 580 -24.42 -3.42 -10.32
N GLY A 581 -23.45 -2.57 -10.01
CA GLY A 581 -23.19 -1.33 -10.74
C GLY A 581 -22.50 -0.25 -9.91
N ARG A 582 -22.59 0.99 -10.39
CA ARG A 582 -22.09 2.20 -9.71
C ARG A 582 -23.27 3.12 -9.40
N LEU A 583 -23.27 3.77 -8.23
CA LEU A 583 -24.30 4.73 -7.85
C LEU A 583 -24.45 5.86 -8.88
N LYS A 584 -23.33 6.40 -9.38
CA LYS A 584 -23.32 7.45 -10.41
C LYS A 584 -23.85 7.03 -11.79
N GLU A 585 -23.94 5.73 -12.04
CA GLU A 585 -24.46 5.17 -13.31
C GLU A 585 -25.91 4.73 -13.20
N MET A 586 -26.43 4.62 -11.97
CA MET A 586 -27.83 4.32 -11.74
C MET A 586 -28.70 5.40 -12.40
N PHE A 587 -29.77 4.95 -13.04
CA PHE A 587 -30.81 5.80 -13.58
C PHE A 587 -32.17 5.37 -13.05
N LYS A 588 -33.15 6.27 -13.10
CA LYS A 588 -34.51 5.95 -12.61
C LYS A 588 -35.44 5.68 -13.78
N SER A 589 -35.89 4.43 -13.91
CA SER A 589 -36.86 4.01 -14.92
C SER A 589 -38.20 3.74 -14.25
N GLY A 590 -39.18 4.62 -14.51
CA GLY A 590 -40.53 4.48 -13.95
C GLY A 590 -40.57 4.50 -12.42
N GLY A 591 -39.66 5.26 -11.79
CA GLY A 591 -39.56 5.38 -10.33
C GLY A 591 -38.69 4.32 -9.64
N TYR A 592 -38.17 3.34 -10.38
CA TYR A 592 -37.28 2.31 -9.85
C TYR A 592 -35.81 2.62 -10.17
N ALA A 593 -34.93 2.39 -9.21
CA ALA A 593 -33.49 2.42 -9.43
C ALA A 593 -33.08 1.26 -10.36
N VAL A 594 -32.41 1.60 -11.46
CA VAL A 594 -31.90 0.64 -12.43
C VAL A 594 -30.39 0.82 -12.55
N TYR A 595 -29.68 -0.25 -12.29
CA TYR A 595 -28.23 -0.30 -12.47
C TYR A 595 -27.90 -0.89 -13.84
N PRO A 596 -27.16 -0.16 -14.71
CA PRO A 596 -26.85 -0.64 -16.05
C PRO A 596 -26.18 -2.02 -16.07
N ARG A 597 -25.32 -2.30 -15.09
CA ARG A 597 -24.55 -3.56 -15.04
C ARG A 597 -25.44 -4.79 -14.83
N GLU A 598 -26.58 -4.67 -14.13
CA GLU A 598 -27.56 -5.77 -14.04
C GLU A 598 -28.11 -6.16 -15.42
N ILE A 599 -28.31 -5.17 -16.29
CA ILE A 599 -28.81 -5.37 -17.66
C ILE A 599 -27.70 -5.97 -18.53
N GLU A 600 -26.48 -5.44 -18.43
CA GLU A 600 -25.30 -5.95 -19.12
C GLU A 600 -25.06 -7.43 -18.78
N MET A 601 -25.12 -7.81 -17.50
CA MET A 601 -24.96 -9.21 -17.07
C MET A 601 -26.05 -10.12 -17.64
N ALA A 602 -27.30 -9.66 -17.69
CA ALA A 602 -28.38 -10.44 -18.30
C ALA A 602 -28.19 -10.61 -19.82
N LEU A 603 -27.63 -9.61 -20.51
CA LEU A 603 -27.29 -9.70 -21.93
C LEU A 603 -26.10 -10.62 -22.17
N GLU A 604 -25.04 -10.50 -21.36
CA GLU A 604 -23.83 -11.32 -21.42
C GLU A 604 -24.09 -12.81 -21.13
N ALA A 605 -25.19 -13.12 -20.42
CA ALA A 605 -25.64 -14.49 -20.22
C ALA A 605 -26.25 -15.13 -21.49
N HIS A 606 -26.53 -14.34 -22.54
CA HIS A 606 -27.03 -14.86 -23.80
C HIS A 606 -25.88 -15.51 -24.61
N PRO A 607 -26.02 -16.74 -25.11
CA PRO A 607 -24.95 -17.44 -25.84
C PRO A 607 -24.43 -16.69 -27.08
N GLY A 608 -25.26 -15.84 -27.69
CA GLY A 608 -24.89 -15.05 -28.88
C GLY A 608 -24.16 -13.73 -28.60
N VAL A 609 -23.96 -13.35 -27.33
CA VAL A 609 -23.38 -12.06 -26.93
C VAL A 609 -21.93 -12.24 -26.47
N ALA A 610 -21.03 -11.42 -27.01
CA ALA A 610 -19.63 -11.37 -26.61
C ALA A 610 -19.38 -10.31 -25.52
N ALA A 611 -19.97 -9.14 -25.67
CA ALA A 611 -19.91 -8.06 -24.68
C ALA A 611 -21.17 -7.17 -24.79
N ALA A 612 -21.54 -6.52 -23.69
CA ALA A 612 -22.62 -5.54 -23.68
C ALA A 612 -22.25 -4.32 -22.82
N ALA A 613 -22.71 -3.15 -23.24
CA ALA A 613 -22.66 -1.94 -22.43
C ALA A 613 -24.02 -1.25 -22.43
N VAL A 614 -24.48 -0.82 -21.26
CA VAL A 614 -25.78 -0.15 -21.11
C VAL A 614 -25.57 1.26 -20.60
N VAL A 615 -26.28 2.19 -21.24
CA VAL A 615 -26.32 3.60 -20.84
C VAL A 615 -27.76 4.05 -20.66
N ALA A 616 -27.98 4.96 -19.71
CA ALA A 616 -29.25 5.64 -19.54
C ALA A 616 -29.47 6.64 -20.67
N VAL A 617 -30.69 6.64 -21.23
CA VAL A 617 -31.16 7.60 -22.23
C VAL A 617 -32.53 8.14 -21.83
N PRO A 618 -32.88 9.40 -22.19
CA PRO A 618 -34.19 9.96 -21.87
C PRO A 618 -35.34 9.17 -22.50
N ASP A 619 -36.44 9.01 -21.75
CA ASP A 619 -37.68 8.38 -22.21
C ASP A 619 -38.90 9.19 -21.75
N PRO A 620 -39.89 9.42 -22.63
CA PRO A 620 -41.05 10.26 -22.32
C PRO A 620 -42.00 9.65 -21.26
N VAL A 621 -41.99 8.34 -21.05
CA VAL A 621 -42.89 7.63 -20.13
C VAL A 621 -42.18 7.29 -18.82
N PHE A 622 -40.95 6.81 -18.91
CA PHE A 622 -40.20 6.29 -17.77
C PHE A 622 -39.15 7.27 -17.21
N HIS A 623 -39.07 8.48 -17.77
CA HIS A 623 -38.03 9.49 -17.59
C HIS A 623 -36.68 9.08 -18.19
N GLU A 624 -36.17 7.91 -17.78
CA GLU A 624 -34.96 7.31 -18.33
C GLU A 624 -35.17 5.81 -18.59
N VAL A 625 -34.52 5.29 -19.62
CA VAL A 625 -34.51 3.86 -19.94
C VAL A 625 -33.10 3.42 -20.33
N GLY A 626 -32.84 2.11 -20.27
CA GLY A 626 -31.57 1.55 -20.72
C GLY A 626 -31.53 1.41 -22.25
N ALA A 627 -30.48 1.95 -22.86
CA ALA A 627 -30.04 1.63 -24.21
C ALA A 627 -28.82 0.69 -24.15
N ALA A 628 -28.93 -0.48 -24.76
CA ALA A 628 -27.90 -1.50 -24.78
C ALA A 628 -27.14 -1.49 -26.11
N PHE A 629 -25.82 -1.46 -26.04
CA PHE A 629 -24.91 -1.66 -27.16
C PHE A 629 -24.26 -3.03 -27.01
N VAL A 630 -24.47 -3.89 -28.00
CA VAL A 630 -24.15 -5.32 -27.90
C VAL A 630 -23.17 -5.70 -29.00
N VAL A 631 -22.04 -6.28 -28.60
CA VAL A 631 -21.09 -6.91 -29.51
C VAL A 631 -21.50 -8.38 -29.65
N PRO A 632 -21.92 -8.83 -30.84
CA PRO A 632 -22.30 -10.22 -31.06
C PRO A 632 -21.05 -11.11 -31.11
N ARG A 633 -21.21 -12.38 -30.77
CA ARG A 633 -20.14 -13.37 -31.03
C ARG A 633 -19.93 -13.56 -32.54
N PRO A 634 -18.72 -13.92 -32.99
CA PRO A 634 -18.50 -14.31 -34.38
C PRO A 634 -19.46 -15.44 -34.80
N GLY A 635 -20.19 -15.24 -35.91
CA GLY A 635 -21.17 -16.21 -36.43
C GLY A 635 -22.50 -16.26 -35.67
N SER A 636 -22.71 -15.42 -34.65
CA SER A 636 -24.01 -15.24 -33.99
C SER A 636 -24.93 -14.36 -34.85
N GLY A 637 -26.20 -14.77 -34.94
CA GLY A 637 -27.28 -13.99 -35.56
C GLY A 637 -28.22 -13.34 -34.53
N ALA A 638 -27.79 -13.20 -33.28
CA ALA A 638 -28.64 -12.72 -32.19
C ALA A 638 -29.17 -11.31 -32.48
N GLY A 639 -30.46 -11.22 -32.77
CA GLY A 639 -31.13 -9.95 -33.09
C GLY A 639 -31.57 -9.21 -31.84
N ALA A 640 -31.79 -7.89 -31.96
CA ALA A 640 -32.25 -7.02 -30.88
C ALA A 640 -33.50 -7.58 -30.15
N GLU A 641 -34.50 -8.06 -30.90
CA GLU A 641 -35.74 -8.62 -30.31
C GLU A 641 -35.52 -9.90 -29.49
N GLU A 642 -34.59 -10.75 -29.93
CA GLU A 642 -34.21 -11.96 -29.21
C GLU A 642 -33.54 -11.61 -27.88
N LEU A 643 -32.63 -10.64 -27.90
CA LEU A 643 -31.94 -10.16 -26.71
C LEU A 643 -32.90 -9.51 -25.70
N VAL A 644 -33.84 -8.68 -26.18
CA VAL A 644 -34.88 -8.11 -25.32
C VAL A 644 -35.74 -9.20 -24.67
N ARG A 645 -36.10 -10.25 -25.43
CA ARG A 645 -36.84 -11.39 -24.89
C ARG A 645 -36.03 -12.13 -23.83
N HIS A 646 -34.75 -12.39 -24.11
CA HIS A 646 -33.84 -13.03 -23.16
C HIS A 646 -33.72 -12.25 -21.84
N CYS A 647 -33.63 -10.93 -21.91
CA CYS A 647 -33.64 -10.06 -20.73
C CYS A 647 -34.97 -10.11 -19.97
N ARG A 648 -36.11 -10.16 -20.67
CA ARG A 648 -37.44 -10.21 -20.03
C ARG A 648 -37.64 -11.46 -19.17
N ASP A 649 -36.99 -12.57 -19.53
CA ASP A 649 -37.05 -13.81 -18.76
C ASP A 649 -36.20 -13.79 -17.48
N ARG A 650 -35.29 -12.81 -17.34
CA ARG A 650 -34.29 -12.72 -16.25
C ARG A 650 -34.42 -11.46 -15.40
N LEU A 651 -35.01 -10.40 -15.94
CA LEU A 651 -35.07 -9.08 -15.35
C LEU A 651 -36.52 -8.64 -15.11
N ALA A 652 -36.71 -7.81 -14.08
CA ALA A 652 -37.96 -7.08 -13.90
C ALA A 652 -38.22 -6.16 -15.11
N GLY A 653 -39.50 -5.97 -15.45
CA GLY A 653 -39.89 -5.28 -16.70
C GLY A 653 -39.33 -3.86 -16.88
N HIS A 654 -39.09 -3.13 -15.78
CA HIS A 654 -38.50 -1.78 -15.81
C HIS A 654 -36.98 -1.77 -16.08
N LYS A 655 -36.31 -2.92 -15.92
CA LYS A 655 -34.87 -3.12 -16.22
C LYS A 655 -34.64 -3.66 -17.63
N VAL A 656 -35.66 -4.13 -18.34
CA VAL A 656 -35.51 -4.63 -19.71
C VAL A 656 -35.12 -3.45 -20.63
N PRO A 657 -34.01 -3.56 -21.39
CA PRO A 657 -33.55 -2.46 -22.24
C PRO A 657 -34.61 -2.14 -23.30
N LYS A 658 -34.83 -0.85 -23.55
CA LYS A 658 -35.82 -0.38 -24.53
C LYS A 658 -35.21 -0.20 -25.92
N HIS A 659 -33.91 0.03 -25.96
CA HIS A 659 -33.13 0.09 -27.20
C HIS A 659 -32.02 -0.95 -27.12
N VAL A 660 -31.81 -1.68 -28.22
CA VAL A 660 -30.69 -2.60 -28.38
C VAL A 660 -30.07 -2.35 -29.75
N GLU A 661 -28.82 -1.92 -29.75
CA GLU A 661 -28.02 -1.68 -30.94
C GLU A 661 -26.89 -2.72 -31.03
N ILE A 662 -26.79 -3.39 -32.16
CA ILE A 662 -25.71 -4.34 -32.44
C ILE A 662 -24.54 -3.57 -33.03
N VAL A 663 -23.38 -3.63 -32.38
CA VAL A 663 -22.16 -2.89 -32.76
C VAL A 663 -21.00 -3.84 -33.02
N GLU A 664 -20.04 -3.40 -33.84
CA GLU A 664 -18.82 -4.18 -34.10
C GLU A 664 -17.88 -4.21 -32.89
N GLY A 665 -17.90 -3.17 -32.06
CA GLY A 665 -17.05 -3.06 -30.87
C GLY A 665 -17.49 -1.93 -29.94
N LEU A 666 -17.03 -1.98 -28.69
CA LEU A 666 -17.28 -0.94 -27.69
C LEU A 666 -16.10 0.04 -27.65
N PRO A 667 -16.34 1.37 -27.56
CA PRO A 667 -15.26 2.35 -27.39
C PRO A 667 -14.60 2.15 -26.02
N LEU A 668 -13.27 2.32 -25.93
CA LEU A 668 -12.49 2.12 -24.70
C LEU A 668 -11.71 3.39 -24.31
N LEU A 669 -11.56 3.62 -23.01
CA LEU A 669 -10.67 4.62 -22.41
C LEU A 669 -9.19 4.16 -22.49
N PRO A 670 -8.20 5.05 -22.30
CA PRO A 670 -6.77 4.67 -22.25
C PRO A 670 -6.42 3.59 -21.21
N THR A 671 -7.27 3.46 -20.18
CA THR A 671 -7.19 2.43 -19.13
C THR A 671 -7.76 1.07 -19.53
N GLY A 672 -8.35 0.94 -20.73
CA GLY A 672 -8.97 -0.28 -21.24
C GLY A 672 -10.43 -0.49 -20.85
N LYS A 673 -11.04 0.41 -20.06
CA LYS A 673 -12.46 0.35 -19.67
C LYS A 673 -13.38 0.91 -20.76
N VAL A 674 -14.63 0.45 -20.84
CA VAL A 674 -15.62 0.97 -21.81
C VAL A 674 -15.92 2.46 -21.60
N ASP A 675 -15.84 3.26 -22.66
CA ASP A 675 -16.22 4.67 -22.66
C ASP A 675 -17.73 4.82 -22.86
N LYS A 676 -18.48 4.71 -21.75
CA LYS A 676 -19.93 4.91 -21.72
C LYS A 676 -20.35 6.33 -22.10
N ALA A 677 -19.47 7.33 -21.96
CA ALA A 677 -19.78 8.70 -22.35
C ALA A 677 -19.77 8.85 -23.88
N ALA A 678 -18.84 8.17 -24.57
CA ALA A 678 -18.87 8.06 -26.02
C ALA A 678 -20.14 7.36 -26.51
N LEU A 679 -20.53 6.25 -25.88
CA LEU A 679 -21.77 5.53 -26.22
C LEU A 679 -23.02 6.41 -26.07
N ARG A 680 -23.15 7.18 -24.98
CA ARG A 680 -24.27 8.12 -24.79
C ARG A 680 -24.33 9.18 -25.88
N ARG A 681 -23.18 9.70 -26.34
CA ARG A 681 -23.12 10.68 -27.44
C ARG A 681 -23.45 10.05 -28.80
N ALA A 682 -23.07 8.80 -29.00
CA ALA A 682 -23.32 8.07 -30.23
C ALA A 682 -24.78 7.59 -30.36
N PHE A 683 -25.49 7.44 -29.23
CA PHE A 683 -26.89 7.02 -29.25
C PHE A 683 -27.74 7.98 -30.09
N THR A 684 -28.29 7.45 -31.16
CA THR A 684 -29.35 8.11 -31.93
C THR A 684 -30.63 7.34 -31.68
N ALA A 685 -31.65 8.01 -31.15
CA ALA A 685 -32.96 7.40 -31.03
C ALA A 685 -33.45 7.11 -32.45
N SER A 686 -33.38 5.84 -32.88
CA SER A 686 -34.07 5.42 -34.09
C SER A 686 -35.57 5.56 -33.83
N PRO A 687 -36.32 6.27 -34.70
CA PRO A 687 -37.73 6.59 -34.49
C PRO A 687 -38.65 5.37 -34.51
#